data_AF-A0A0L6X1Y0-F1
#
_entry.id   AF-A0A0L6X1Y0-F1
#
_cell.length_a   1.000
_cell.length_b   1.000
_cell.length_c   1.000
_cell.angle_alpha   90.00
_cell.angle_beta   90.00
_cell.angle_gamma   90.00
#
_symmetry.space_group_name_H-M   'P 1'
#
loop_
_entity.id
_entity.type
_entity.pdbx_description
1 polymer ?
#
loop_
_entity_poly.entity_id
_entity_poly.type
_entity_poly.pdbx_seq_one_letter_code
_entity_poly.pdbx_strand_id
1 'polypeptide(L)'
;MRRDVRILLVGDEGVGKSTIVTSLIKESFVAHVQHVVPEVTIPPEVTPENVTTYIVDTGAGPQDRAHLESEIRKAHVICVVYSIDNPNSFDRIPTYWLPHFRQLGVNVPVILVGNKIDLRGGQVTNEALEDEIVPIMNEFKALETCVECSAKTPLNVSEVFYFAQKAVLHPTAPLYDSRDHVLKPACVAALRRIFKLCDTNKDGILDASELNEFQRKCFDAPLQLQELEGIKEMVQEHAEGGVRDGGLTEAGFLYLHTTFIQRGRLETTWTVLRKFGYAEDLRLTENFLSPKFDVPIDCSVELSPLGYQFLTDIFETFDKDQDGALKKAELNEVFSTSPGNPWATQNFPDTTLSDDTGAVTLQGWLAQWSMTTLLDHKTTLAYLAYLGYPDEPRTDALQVTRARKVDRRAAGSGKTSLLRAFAGKTFIEAYDSLSKKLYEPTSQMISVVNSVDIDGSEKYLVLQEFGSRYEAETLRNSKKTDIVDVIVYVYDSSDTNSFSYISNLRQQYSLDHIPTLFVATKSDLDLALQRHEVQPDVYCRRLGLQVPVAVSVKTSQTADVFHAICDIAMNPCVHHCHRYSAIPGGADRAMTAAARLRMYVTLTAEGQDSSAGLRICRAGSWAEGDRREPLHFYLEISRKIGVIAMDEDMDLGPSTPQEFQNNQQYYPQMAGTLDDGHKTLDLVFIQDCTGSQGSYITSATKNIEQICAHIFESGKLQSPEDLRIGLVAFRDHPPQDHTYIVKNFGFSSDISQVKNDLSSLYASGGGDGPEAVTAAMAEALGMDWRPNASKMIVLIADAPPHGIGEYGDGFDDGSPDGFDPLQLARQMASRGIPLFFVACEPALSGYSYANDFYRAITQITSGLMLPLTTADLLANAIVGSVLENLDMERLVREVGHAVAERILGNNESVDDVARELHEKLLLRNESTKKVVIESIYKESAEAIHNVAVFTQAPSLAEARPLLKRVHGTRFTDKYLAARASLGRSSYTVGYGYTPKYPPPPKPSSPTSSSVPASPPRKVVQDFAAFGAPKSASVFGTAVASTPFSLAGGKAAFGGMRGGASPASFDDDEDDDDDGRQRVELTESTISLDQARRIAMQSAWRSAHA
;
A
#
# COMPACT_ATOMS: atom_id res chain seq x y z
N MET A 1 -14.63 -0.67 -10.34
CA MET A 1 -15.03 -2.04 -10.73
C MET A 1 -15.98 -2.56 -9.67
N ARG A 2 -17.05 -3.26 -10.06
CA ARG A 2 -17.86 -4.03 -9.11
C ARG A 2 -16.99 -5.04 -8.35
N ARG A 3 -17.35 -5.35 -7.11
CA ARG A 3 -16.73 -6.42 -6.31
C ARG A 3 -17.49 -7.74 -6.44
N ASP A 4 -18.70 -7.66 -6.98
CA ASP A 4 -19.69 -8.73 -7.01
C ASP A 4 -20.50 -8.78 -8.31
N VAL A 5 -20.87 -9.98 -8.73
CA VAL A 5 -21.72 -10.26 -9.89
C VAL A 5 -22.88 -11.14 -9.45
N ARG A 6 -24.13 -10.77 -9.79
CA ARG A 6 -25.33 -11.57 -9.49
C ARG A 6 -25.97 -12.08 -10.79
N ILE A 7 -25.79 -13.37 -11.04
CA ILE A 7 -26.23 -14.11 -12.22
C ILE A 7 -27.58 -14.77 -11.91
N LEU A 8 -28.62 -14.38 -12.63
CA LEU A 8 -29.96 -14.93 -12.46
C LEU A 8 -30.31 -15.89 -13.60
N LEU A 9 -30.57 -17.16 -13.29
CA LEU A 9 -31.13 -18.10 -14.26
C LEU A 9 -32.66 -17.98 -14.29
N VAL A 10 -33.21 -17.68 -15.46
CA VAL A 10 -34.65 -17.63 -15.75
C VAL A 10 -34.97 -18.46 -16.99
N GLY A 11 -36.24 -18.65 -17.30
CA GLY A 11 -36.69 -19.55 -18.36
C GLY A 11 -37.77 -20.49 -17.88
N ASP A 12 -38.32 -21.25 -18.83
CA ASP A 12 -39.51 -22.09 -18.63
C ASP A 12 -39.31 -23.25 -17.62
N GLU A 13 -40.41 -23.94 -17.30
CA GLU A 13 -40.36 -25.17 -16.51
C GLU A 13 -39.70 -26.31 -17.32
N GLY A 14 -38.92 -27.16 -16.68
CA GLY A 14 -38.27 -28.32 -17.34
C GLY A 14 -37.08 -28.01 -18.27
N VAL A 15 -36.67 -26.75 -18.44
CA VAL A 15 -35.50 -26.36 -19.26
C VAL A 15 -34.14 -26.68 -18.60
N GLY A 16 -34.13 -27.01 -17.30
CA GLY A 16 -32.93 -27.47 -16.58
C GLY A 16 -32.06 -26.40 -15.93
N LYS A 17 -32.64 -25.28 -15.48
CA LYS A 17 -31.93 -24.21 -14.73
C LYS A 17 -31.18 -24.76 -13.51
N SER A 18 -31.90 -25.44 -12.63
CA SER A 18 -31.40 -26.11 -11.42
C SER A 18 -30.31 -27.15 -11.70
N THR A 19 -30.38 -27.85 -12.83
CA THR A 19 -29.35 -28.83 -13.22
C THR A 19 -28.09 -28.17 -13.78
N ILE A 20 -28.16 -27.01 -14.47
CA ILE A 20 -26.98 -26.23 -14.86
C ILE A 20 -26.23 -25.79 -13.59
N VAL A 21 -26.91 -25.15 -12.64
CA VAL A 21 -26.32 -24.70 -11.36
C VAL A 21 -25.71 -25.86 -10.59
N THR A 22 -26.42 -26.98 -10.45
CA THR A 22 -25.93 -28.15 -9.70
C THR A 22 -24.72 -28.81 -10.37
N SER A 23 -24.67 -28.83 -11.71
CA SER A 23 -23.58 -29.48 -12.46
C SER A 23 -22.31 -28.63 -12.52
N LEU A 24 -22.42 -27.31 -12.35
CA LEU A 24 -21.25 -26.44 -12.09
C LEU A 24 -20.61 -26.79 -10.75
N ILE A 25 -21.39 -26.84 -9.67
CA ILE A 25 -20.88 -27.02 -8.28
C ILE A 25 -20.27 -28.41 -8.05
N LYS A 26 -20.79 -29.44 -8.73
CA LYS A 26 -20.42 -30.84 -8.51
C LYS A 26 -19.62 -31.46 -9.65
N GLU A 27 -19.32 -30.68 -10.70
CA GLU A 27 -18.65 -31.10 -11.93
C GLU A 27 -19.30 -32.35 -12.61
N SER A 28 -20.54 -32.66 -12.25
CA SER A 28 -21.20 -33.93 -12.54
C SER A 28 -22.72 -33.80 -12.52
N PHE A 29 -23.39 -34.57 -13.37
CA PHE A 29 -24.83 -34.51 -13.53
C PHE A 29 -25.58 -35.16 -12.35
N VAL A 30 -26.46 -34.38 -11.72
CA VAL A 30 -27.39 -34.88 -10.69
C VAL A 30 -28.78 -35.08 -11.29
N ALA A 31 -29.23 -36.32 -11.34
CA ALA A 31 -30.52 -36.69 -11.93
C ALA A 31 -31.75 -36.26 -11.10
N HIS A 32 -31.58 -36.02 -9.79
CA HIS A 32 -32.65 -35.62 -8.87
C HIS A 32 -32.23 -34.33 -8.15
N VAL A 33 -32.70 -33.20 -8.67
CA VAL A 33 -32.46 -31.87 -8.10
C VAL A 33 -33.77 -31.32 -7.53
N GLN A 34 -33.67 -30.53 -6.47
CA GLN A 34 -34.74 -29.68 -5.93
C GLN A 34 -35.27 -28.68 -6.98
N HIS A 35 -36.54 -28.27 -6.86
CA HIS A 35 -37.23 -27.40 -7.83
C HIS A 35 -36.59 -26.01 -8.00
N VAL A 36 -35.96 -25.50 -6.94
CA VAL A 36 -35.11 -24.30 -6.97
C VAL A 36 -33.89 -24.58 -6.08
N VAL A 37 -32.69 -24.37 -6.59
CA VAL A 37 -31.45 -24.45 -5.80
C VAL A 37 -31.28 -23.16 -4.96
N PRO A 38 -30.87 -23.24 -3.68
CA PRO A 38 -30.48 -22.07 -2.89
C PRO A 38 -29.42 -21.22 -3.60
N GLU A 39 -29.32 -19.93 -3.27
CA GLU A 39 -28.31 -19.04 -3.83
C GLU A 39 -26.89 -19.57 -3.57
N VAL A 40 -26.08 -19.62 -4.62
CA VAL A 40 -24.72 -20.16 -4.60
C VAL A 40 -23.75 -19.00 -4.69
N THR A 41 -22.84 -18.89 -3.71
CA THR A 41 -21.78 -17.87 -3.72
C THR A 41 -20.47 -18.54 -4.12
N ILE A 42 -19.92 -18.15 -5.28
CA ILE A 42 -18.56 -18.47 -5.67
C ILE A 42 -17.67 -17.34 -5.12
N PRO A 43 -16.67 -17.64 -4.27
CA PRO A 43 -15.78 -16.64 -3.71
C PRO A 43 -14.80 -16.13 -4.80
N PRO A 44 -14.28 -14.89 -4.68
CA PRO A 44 -13.59 -14.22 -5.78
C PRO A 44 -12.34 -14.96 -6.25
N GLU A 45 -11.63 -15.65 -5.35
CA GLU A 45 -10.40 -16.42 -5.60
C GLU A 45 -10.61 -17.61 -6.56
N VAL A 46 -11.86 -18.05 -6.74
CA VAL A 46 -12.26 -19.15 -7.65
C VAL A 46 -12.75 -18.60 -9.01
N THR A 47 -12.83 -17.28 -9.18
CA THR A 47 -13.29 -16.64 -10.42
C THR A 47 -12.12 -16.05 -11.22
N PRO A 48 -12.07 -16.21 -12.56
CA PRO A 48 -10.99 -15.63 -13.39
C PRO A 48 -10.86 -14.10 -13.29
N GLU A 49 -11.93 -13.42 -12.89
CA GLU A 49 -12.06 -11.96 -12.83
C GLU A 49 -11.92 -11.42 -11.38
N ASN A 50 -11.64 -12.29 -10.40
CA ASN A 50 -11.47 -11.99 -8.98
C ASN A 50 -12.67 -11.21 -8.34
N VAL A 51 -13.91 -11.66 -8.60
CA VAL A 51 -15.16 -11.05 -8.10
C VAL A 51 -16.14 -12.07 -7.52
N THR A 52 -16.76 -11.74 -6.39
CA THR A 52 -17.73 -12.62 -5.72
C THR A 52 -18.95 -12.85 -6.60
N THR A 53 -19.18 -14.09 -7.03
CA THR A 53 -20.23 -14.40 -8.01
C THR A 53 -21.39 -15.16 -7.36
N TYR A 54 -22.53 -14.49 -7.25
CA TYR A 54 -23.79 -15.05 -6.76
C TYR A 54 -24.59 -15.64 -7.92
N ILE A 55 -24.92 -16.93 -7.85
CA ILE A 55 -25.75 -17.64 -8.84
C ILE A 55 -27.11 -17.94 -8.22
N VAL A 56 -28.17 -17.52 -8.92
CA VAL A 56 -29.56 -17.58 -8.44
C VAL A 56 -30.40 -18.41 -9.42
N ASP A 57 -30.92 -19.53 -8.95
CA ASP A 57 -31.92 -20.35 -9.66
C ASP A 57 -33.35 -19.81 -9.40
N THR A 58 -34.31 -20.08 -10.29
CA THR A 58 -35.69 -19.57 -10.14
C THR A 58 -36.79 -20.57 -10.51
N GLY A 59 -37.88 -20.54 -9.73
CA GLY A 59 -39.11 -21.25 -10.06
C GLY A 59 -39.83 -20.60 -11.24
N ALA A 60 -40.38 -21.42 -12.14
CA ALA A 60 -41.19 -20.96 -13.28
C ALA A 60 -42.71 -21.01 -13.01
N GLY A 61 -43.12 -21.51 -11.85
CA GLY A 61 -44.52 -21.75 -11.53
C GLY A 61 -45.29 -20.49 -11.13
N PRO A 62 -46.65 -20.50 -11.21
CA PRO A 62 -47.47 -19.33 -10.88
C PRO A 62 -47.26 -18.81 -9.45
N GLN A 63 -47.00 -19.71 -8.49
CA GLN A 63 -46.70 -19.37 -7.10
C GLN A 63 -45.36 -18.62 -6.92
N ASP A 64 -44.37 -18.88 -7.79
CA ASP A 64 -43.01 -18.34 -7.66
C ASP A 64 -42.89 -16.93 -8.27
N ARG A 65 -43.89 -16.49 -9.03
CA ARG A 65 -43.86 -15.26 -9.84
C ARG A 65 -43.45 -14.01 -9.06
N ALA A 66 -43.97 -13.81 -7.85
CA ALA A 66 -43.65 -12.63 -7.04
C ALA A 66 -42.17 -12.62 -6.58
N HIS A 67 -41.58 -13.80 -6.38
CA HIS A 67 -40.16 -13.95 -6.08
C HIS A 67 -39.31 -13.76 -7.33
N LEU A 68 -39.69 -14.37 -8.47
CA LEU A 68 -39.05 -14.16 -9.77
C LEU A 68 -38.98 -12.67 -10.16
N GLU A 69 -40.09 -11.93 -10.03
CA GLU A 69 -40.11 -10.49 -10.29
C GLU A 69 -39.27 -9.68 -9.27
N SER A 70 -39.03 -10.19 -8.05
CA SER A 70 -38.06 -9.62 -7.10
C SER A 70 -36.63 -9.85 -7.57
N GLU A 71 -36.28 -11.08 -7.97
CA GLU A 71 -34.90 -11.42 -8.31
C GLU A 71 -34.45 -10.83 -9.64
N ILE A 72 -35.35 -10.70 -10.63
CA ILE A 72 -35.08 -10.00 -11.91
C ILE A 72 -34.66 -8.54 -11.65
N ARG A 73 -35.25 -7.85 -10.67
CA ARG A 73 -34.90 -6.46 -10.30
C ARG A 73 -33.55 -6.33 -9.56
N LYS A 74 -32.98 -7.44 -9.08
CA LYS A 74 -31.70 -7.51 -8.36
C LYS A 74 -30.57 -8.12 -9.20
N ALA A 75 -30.86 -8.59 -10.41
CA ALA A 75 -29.86 -9.25 -11.26
C ALA A 75 -28.81 -8.23 -11.75
N HIS A 76 -27.55 -8.64 -11.80
CA HIS A 76 -26.53 -7.93 -12.57
C HIS A 76 -26.47 -8.44 -14.03
N VAL A 77 -26.87 -9.69 -14.27
CA VAL A 77 -27.02 -10.32 -15.59
C VAL A 77 -28.08 -11.42 -15.53
N ILE A 78 -28.81 -11.62 -16.63
CA ILE A 78 -29.89 -12.61 -16.74
C ILE A 78 -29.53 -13.68 -17.77
N CYS A 79 -29.45 -14.94 -17.34
CA CYS A 79 -29.31 -16.09 -18.22
C CYS A 79 -30.70 -16.67 -18.54
N VAL A 80 -31.16 -16.50 -19.78
CA VAL A 80 -32.46 -17.03 -20.25
C VAL A 80 -32.24 -18.43 -20.81
N VAL A 81 -32.58 -19.44 -20.00
CA VAL A 81 -32.42 -20.84 -20.35
C VAL A 81 -33.62 -21.34 -21.15
N TYR A 82 -33.35 -21.84 -22.35
CA TYR A 82 -34.27 -22.61 -23.17
C TYR A 82 -33.74 -24.04 -23.35
N SER A 83 -34.55 -24.89 -23.96
CA SER A 83 -34.30 -26.32 -24.01
C SER A 83 -34.37 -26.81 -25.45
N ILE A 84 -33.30 -27.42 -25.96
CA ILE A 84 -33.20 -27.83 -27.38
C ILE A 84 -34.25 -28.89 -27.77
N ASP A 85 -34.76 -29.64 -26.79
CA ASP A 85 -35.86 -30.60 -26.93
C ASP A 85 -37.27 -29.97 -26.88
N ASN A 86 -37.41 -28.66 -26.65
CA ASN A 86 -38.70 -27.96 -26.55
C ASN A 86 -38.69 -26.59 -27.27
N PRO A 87 -39.02 -26.53 -28.57
CA PRO A 87 -39.06 -25.28 -29.35
C PRO A 87 -39.89 -24.15 -28.72
N ASN A 88 -41.02 -24.47 -28.07
CA ASN A 88 -41.85 -23.47 -27.39
C ASN A 88 -41.09 -22.65 -26.33
N SER A 89 -40.03 -23.22 -25.73
CA SER A 89 -39.19 -22.51 -24.76
C SER A 89 -38.26 -21.48 -25.40
N PHE A 90 -37.94 -21.64 -26.69
CA PHE A 90 -37.21 -20.66 -27.50
C PHE A 90 -38.17 -19.58 -28.04
N ASP A 91 -39.33 -19.96 -28.58
CA ASP A 91 -40.37 -19.03 -29.07
C ASP A 91 -40.80 -18.01 -28.00
N ARG A 92 -40.76 -18.40 -26.73
CA ARG A 92 -41.07 -17.56 -25.57
C ARG A 92 -40.00 -16.54 -25.19
N ILE A 93 -38.79 -16.61 -25.77
CA ILE A 93 -37.72 -15.64 -25.51
C ILE A 93 -38.13 -14.22 -26.00
N PRO A 94 -38.37 -13.98 -27.30
CA PRO A 94 -38.78 -12.66 -27.79
C PRO A 94 -40.24 -12.33 -27.46
N THR A 95 -41.12 -13.32 -27.31
CA THR A 95 -42.57 -13.08 -27.11
C THR A 95 -42.99 -12.90 -25.64
N TYR A 96 -42.22 -13.39 -24.68
CA TYR A 96 -42.53 -13.31 -23.24
C TYR A 96 -41.36 -12.81 -22.39
N TRP A 97 -40.22 -13.50 -22.40
CA TRP A 97 -39.14 -13.25 -21.43
C TRP A 97 -38.50 -11.87 -21.60
N LEU A 98 -38.01 -11.54 -22.81
CA LEU A 98 -37.36 -10.25 -23.05
C LEU A 98 -38.32 -9.03 -22.94
N PRO A 99 -39.58 -9.09 -23.41
CA PRO A 99 -40.58 -8.07 -23.10
C PRO A 99 -40.88 -7.92 -21.60
N HIS A 100 -40.89 -9.01 -20.83
CA HIS A 100 -41.19 -8.95 -19.40
C HIS A 100 -40.09 -8.22 -18.61
N PHE A 101 -38.81 -8.41 -18.93
CA PHE A 101 -37.72 -7.65 -18.29
C PHE A 101 -37.84 -6.14 -18.59
N ARG A 102 -38.15 -5.78 -19.85
CA ARG A 102 -38.46 -4.39 -20.26
C ARG A 102 -39.66 -3.83 -19.45
N GLN A 103 -40.72 -4.61 -19.27
CA GLN A 103 -41.91 -4.21 -18.48
C GLN A 103 -41.58 -3.97 -16.99
N LEU A 104 -40.64 -4.73 -16.42
CA LEU A 104 -40.17 -4.57 -15.04
C LEU A 104 -39.21 -3.37 -14.86
N GLY A 105 -38.83 -2.69 -15.94
CA GLY A 105 -37.87 -1.58 -15.94
C GLY A 105 -36.40 -2.02 -15.86
N VAL A 106 -36.12 -3.31 -16.10
CA VAL A 106 -34.78 -3.88 -15.94
C VAL A 106 -34.01 -3.82 -17.25
N ASN A 107 -32.85 -3.15 -17.21
CA ASN A 107 -31.95 -2.96 -18.34
C ASN A 107 -30.53 -3.41 -17.93
N VAL A 108 -30.35 -4.73 -17.87
CA VAL A 108 -29.08 -5.41 -17.57
C VAL A 108 -28.75 -6.39 -18.71
N PRO A 109 -27.49 -6.82 -18.88
CA PRO A 109 -27.12 -7.79 -19.90
C PRO A 109 -27.91 -9.09 -19.80
N VAL A 110 -28.16 -9.70 -20.96
CA VAL A 110 -28.89 -10.95 -21.11
C VAL A 110 -28.07 -11.92 -21.95
N ILE A 111 -27.97 -13.16 -21.48
CA ILE A 111 -27.30 -14.28 -22.15
C ILE A 111 -28.39 -15.32 -22.49
N LEU A 112 -28.47 -15.78 -23.74
CA LEU A 112 -29.29 -16.96 -24.07
C LEU A 112 -28.53 -18.23 -23.75
N VAL A 113 -29.23 -19.24 -23.21
CA VAL A 113 -28.62 -20.51 -22.80
C VAL A 113 -29.42 -21.69 -23.37
N GLY A 114 -28.91 -22.30 -24.44
CA GLY A 114 -29.51 -23.45 -25.10
C GLY A 114 -29.10 -24.76 -24.42
N ASN A 115 -29.91 -25.25 -23.48
CA ASN A 115 -29.57 -26.42 -22.67
C ASN A 115 -30.08 -27.74 -23.26
N LYS A 116 -29.46 -28.86 -22.82
CA LYS A 116 -29.70 -30.24 -23.26
C LYS A 116 -29.27 -30.52 -24.71
N ILE A 117 -28.15 -29.95 -25.17
CA ILE A 117 -27.63 -30.25 -26.53
C ILE A 117 -27.32 -31.74 -26.76
N ASP A 118 -27.19 -32.55 -25.70
CA ASP A 118 -27.06 -34.01 -25.81
C ASP A 118 -28.32 -34.72 -26.33
N LEU A 119 -29.47 -34.02 -26.39
CA LEU A 119 -30.72 -34.50 -27.00
C LEU A 119 -30.86 -34.09 -28.48
N ARG A 120 -29.93 -33.30 -29.03
CA ARG A 120 -29.98 -32.84 -30.42
C ARG A 120 -29.69 -33.98 -31.40
N GLY A 121 -30.70 -34.36 -32.18
CA GLY A 121 -30.58 -35.39 -33.21
C GLY A 121 -29.98 -34.85 -34.52
N GLY A 122 -28.66 -34.96 -34.67
CA GLY A 122 -27.95 -34.67 -35.93
C GLY A 122 -26.97 -33.49 -35.84
N GLN A 123 -26.21 -33.28 -36.92
CA GLN A 123 -25.35 -32.10 -37.06
C GLN A 123 -26.19 -30.91 -37.50
N VAL A 124 -26.58 -30.06 -36.55
CA VAL A 124 -26.97 -28.67 -36.82
C VAL A 124 -25.69 -27.88 -37.08
N THR A 125 -25.63 -27.19 -38.21
CA THR A 125 -24.53 -26.25 -38.53
C THR A 125 -24.86 -24.88 -37.96
N ASN A 126 -23.93 -23.94 -38.06
CA ASN A 126 -23.92 -22.75 -37.19
C ASN A 126 -24.54 -21.54 -37.83
N GLU A 127 -24.46 -21.47 -39.14
CA GLU A 127 -25.22 -20.57 -39.99
C GLU A 127 -26.73 -20.71 -39.67
N ALA A 128 -27.21 -21.95 -39.44
CA ALA A 128 -28.59 -22.23 -39.06
C ALA A 128 -28.96 -21.78 -37.62
N LEU A 129 -28.00 -21.71 -36.70
CA LEU A 129 -28.22 -21.20 -35.34
C LEU A 129 -28.12 -19.66 -35.31
N GLU A 130 -27.18 -19.10 -36.09
CA GLU A 130 -27.03 -17.65 -36.30
C GLU A 130 -28.30 -17.06 -36.94
N ASP A 131 -28.84 -17.69 -38.00
CA ASP A 131 -30.07 -17.25 -38.68
C ASP A 131 -31.28 -17.13 -37.74
N GLU A 132 -31.39 -17.99 -36.71
CA GLU A 132 -32.47 -17.93 -35.71
C GLU A 132 -32.22 -16.86 -34.60
N ILE A 133 -30.96 -16.61 -34.24
CA ILE A 133 -30.59 -15.76 -33.09
C ILE A 133 -30.32 -14.29 -33.49
N VAL A 134 -29.70 -14.05 -34.65
CA VAL A 134 -29.35 -12.71 -35.15
C VAL A 134 -30.56 -11.75 -35.25
N PRO A 135 -31.78 -12.19 -35.64
CA PRO A 135 -32.97 -11.34 -35.57
C PRO A 135 -33.28 -10.85 -34.16
N ILE A 136 -33.17 -11.75 -33.16
CA ILE A 136 -33.47 -11.45 -31.74
C ILE A 136 -32.43 -10.48 -31.18
N MET A 137 -31.14 -10.70 -31.44
CA MET A 137 -30.05 -9.78 -31.02
C MET A 137 -30.18 -8.38 -31.63
N ASN A 138 -30.78 -8.27 -32.82
CA ASN A 138 -31.03 -6.97 -33.46
C ASN A 138 -32.22 -6.20 -32.84
N GLU A 139 -33.30 -6.88 -32.45
CA GLU A 139 -34.43 -6.25 -31.74
C GLU A 139 -34.12 -5.98 -30.25
N PHE A 140 -33.35 -6.85 -29.61
CA PHE A 140 -33.10 -6.83 -28.17
C PHE A 140 -31.64 -6.53 -27.85
N LYS A 141 -31.24 -5.25 -27.95
CA LYS A 141 -29.88 -4.74 -27.65
C LYS A 141 -29.40 -4.87 -26.19
N ALA A 142 -30.09 -5.63 -25.35
CA ALA A 142 -29.58 -6.11 -24.06
C ALA A 142 -29.04 -7.55 -24.14
N LEU A 143 -29.23 -8.23 -25.28
CA LEU A 143 -28.79 -9.58 -25.56
C LEU A 143 -27.36 -9.53 -26.10
N GLU A 144 -26.39 -9.90 -25.27
CA GLU A 144 -24.96 -9.80 -25.65
C GLU A 144 -24.49 -11.05 -26.42
N THR A 145 -24.93 -12.26 -26.04
CA THR A 145 -24.56 -13.52 -26.72
C THR A 145 -25.51 -14.69 -26.42
N CYS A 146 -25.32 -15.82 -27.11
CA CYS A 146 -25.94 -17.12 -26.83
C CYS A 146 -24.85 -18.18 -26.57
N VAL A 147 -25.11 -19.08 -25.62
CA VAL A 147 -24.23 -20.21 -25.27
C VAL A 147 -25.06 -21.48 -25.28
N GLU A 148 -24.62 -22.49 -26.02
CA GLU A 148 -25.28 -23.80 -26.02
C GLU A 148 -24.52 -24.80 -25.15
N CYS A 149 -25.22 -25.53 -24.28
CA CYS A 149 -24.64 -26.34 -23.22
C CYS A 149 -25.40 -27.66 -22.95
N SER A 150 -24.76 -28.59 -22.24
CA SER A 150 -25.43 -29.72 -21.60
C SER A 150 -24.97 -29.91 -20.17
N ALA A 151 -25.86 -29.63 -19.22
CA ALA A 151 -25.69 -29.96 -17.81
C ALA A 151 -25.52 -31.47 -17.55
N LYS A 152 -25.85 -32.34 -18.52
CA LYS A 152 -25.76 -33.80 -18.38
C LYS A 152 -24.37 -34.36 -18.73
N THR A 153 -23.62 -33.66 -19.58
CA THR A 153 -22.25 -34.03 -19.98
C THR A 153 -21.24 -32.92 -19.64
N PRO A 154 -21.49 -32.16 -18.55
CA PRO A 154 -20.93 -30.84 -18.23
C PRO A 154 -20.43 -29.91 -19.35
N LEU A 155 -20.99 -30.01 -20.56
CA LEU A 155 -20.45 -29.36 -21.75
C LEU A 155 -20.88 -27.89 -21.78
N ASN A 156 -19.92 -26.99 -21.89
CA ASN A 156 -20.08 -25.53 -21.93
C ASN A 156 -20.83 -24.93 -20.71
N VAL A 157 -20.95 -25.68 -19.61
CA VAL A 157 -21.63 -25.21 -18.39
C VAL A 157 -20.91 -24.01 -17.78
N SER A 158 -19.58 -24.08 -17.66
CA SER A 158 -18.74 -22.99 -17.13
C SER A 158 -18.73 -21.76 -18.05
N GLU A 159 -18.84 -21.96 -19.37
CA GLU A 159 -18.86 -20.86 -20.35
C GLU A 159 -20.06 -19.93 -20.15
N VAL A 160 -21.25 -20.49 -19.82
CA VAL A 160 -22.46 -19.71 -19.50
C VAL A 160 -22.18 -18.69 -18.40
N PHE A 161 -21.48 -19.10 -17.33
CA PHE A 161 -21.18 -18.23 -16.19
C PHE A 161 -20.03 -17.27 -16.49
N TYR A 162 -19.05 -17.68 -17.30
CA TYR A 162 -17.94 -16.84 -17.77
C TYR A 162 -18.44 -15.67 -18.63
N PHE A 163 -19.26 -15.95 -19.66
CA PHE A 163 -19.84 -14.88 -20.49
C PHE A 163 -20.83 -14.00 -19.70
N ALA A 164 -21.56 -14.57 -18.74
CA ALA A 164 -22.40 -13.79 -17.83
C ALA A 164 -21.58 -12.81 -16.97
N GLN A 165 -20.45 -13.25 -16.38
CA GLN A 165 -19.54 -12.34 -15.65
C GLN A 165 -18.98 -11.26 -16.58
N LYS A 166 -18.41 -11.64 -17.74
CA LYS A 166 -17.81 -10.68 -18.68
C LYS A 166 -18.79 -9.63 -19.20
N ALA A 167 -20.06 -9.99 -19.44
CA ALA A 167 -21.08 -9.03 -19.85
C ALA A 167 -21.35 -7.94 -18.79
N VAL A 168 -21.19 -8.24 -17.49
CA VAL A 168 -21.32 -7.26 -16.39
C VAL A 168 -20.04 -6.45 -16.22
N LEU A 169 -18.88 -7.10 -16.32
CA LEU A 169 -17.59 -6.49 -16.03
C LEU A 169 -17.01 -5.68 -17.20
N HIS A 170 -17.39 -5.99 -18.42
CA HIS A 170 -16.87 -5.38 -19.65
C HIS A 170 -17.99 -4.97 -20.62
N PRO A 171 -18.97 -4.15 -20.19
CA PRO A 171 -20.17 -3.90 -20.98
C PRO A 171 -19.86 -3.23 -22.32
N THR A 172 -20.49 -3.71 -23.39
CA THR A 172 -20.38 -3.17 -24.76
C THR A 172 -21.02 -1.78 -24.87
N ALA A 173 -22.15 -1.59 -24.18
CA ALA A 173 -23.09 -0.49 -24.36
C ALA A 173 -22.51 0.95 -24.25
N PRO A 174 -21.59 1.32 -23.33
CA PRO A 174 -21.04 2.67 -23.29
C PRO A 174 -19.93 2.91 -24.34
N LEU A 175 -19.27 1.86 -24.84
CA LEU A 175 -18.11 1.98 -25.74
C LEU A 175 -18.51 2.24 -27.20
N TYR A 176 -19.55 1.54 -27.70
CA TYR A 176 -19.80 1.34 -29.13
C TYR A 176 -21.31 1.31 -29.43
N ASP A 177 -21.73 1.74 -30.64
CA ASP A 177 -23.10 1.48 -31.13
C ASP A 177 -23.12 0.41 -32.22
N SER A 178 -23.77 -0.71 -31.91
CA SER A 178 -23.92 -1.87 -32.80
C SER A 178 -24.70 -1.61 -34.11
N ARG A 179 -25.34 -0.45 -34.28
CA ARG A 179 -26.11 -0.12 -35.50
C ARG A 179 -25.32 0.75 -36.46
N ASP A 180 -24.61 1.73 -35.93
CA ASP A 180 -23.81 2.68 -36.71
C ASP A 180 -22.36 2.18 -36.89
N HIS A 181 -22.00 1.07 -36.22
CA HIS A 181 -20.68 0.42 -36.24
C HIS A 181 -19.51 1.33 -35.82
N VAL A 182 -19.75 2.28 -34.92
CA VAL A 182 -18.76 3.28 -34.46
C VAL A 182 -18.65 3.35 -32.93
N LEU A 183 -17.47 3.79 -32.46
CA LEU A 183 -17.24 4.18 -31.08
C LEU A 183 -18.14 5.36 -30.68
N LYS A 184 -18.65 5.34 -29.45
CA LYS A 184 -19.48 6.43 -28.92
C LYS A 184 -18.61 7.66 -28.57
N PRO A 185 -19.12 8.90 -28.68
CA PRO A 185 -18.32 10.11 -28.48
C PRO A 185 -17.57 10.20 -27.14
N ALA A 186 -18.14 9.65 -26.06
CA ALA A 186 -17.48 9.57 -24.76
C ALA A 186 -16.28 8.61 -24.75
N CYS A 187 -16.38 7.48 -25.44
CA CYS A 187 -15.30 6.51 -25.63
C CYS A 187 -14.17 7.12 -26.49
N VAL A 188 -14.53 7.79 -27.58
CA VAL A 188 -13.57 8.52 -28.42
C VAL A 188 -12.85 9.63 -27.62
N ALA A 189 -13.56 10.38 -26.78
CA ALA A 189 -12.96 11.40 -25.93
C ALA A 189 -12.01 10.81 -24.87
N ALA A 190 -12.38 9.68 -24.26
CA ALA A 190 -11.54 8.98 -23.30
C ALA A 190 -10.26 8.42 -23.96
N LEU A 191 -10.39 7.71 -25.08
CA LEU A 191 -9.25 7.15 -25.82
C LEU A 191 -8.34 8.26 -26.40
N ARG A 192 -8.90 9.38 -26.89
CA ARG A 192 -8.12 10.56 -27.30
C ARG A 192 -7.29 11.14 -26.14
N ARG A 193 -7.86 11.22 -24.93
CA ARG A 193 -7.10 11.66 -23.76
C ARG A 193 -5.99 10.66 -23.43
N ILE A 194 -6.26 9.36 -23.48
CA ILE A 194 -5.24 8.33 -23.24
C ILE A 194 -4.10 8.44 -24.26
N PHE A 195 -4.41 8.57 -25.56
CA PHE A 195 -3.42 8.80 -26.60
C PHE A 195 -2.47 9.97 -26.25
N LYS A 196 -3.02 11.14 -25.93
CA LYS A 196 -2.26 12.35 -25.53
C LYS A 196 -1.42 12.24 -24.25
N LEU A 197 -1.59 11.17 -23.47
CA LEU A 197 -0.84 10.87 -22.25
C LEU A 197 0.21 9.76 -22.45
N CYS A 198 0.15 9.05 -23.58
CA CYS A 198 1.15 8.05 -23.99
C CYS A 198 2.13 8.65 -25.00
N ASP A 199 1.61 9.49 -25.89
CA ASP A 199 2.36 10.45 -26.72
C ASP A 199 3.09 11.36 -25.72
N THR A 200 4.37 11.10 -25.50
CA THR A 200 5.19 11.70 -24.45
C THR A 200 5.92 12.92 -24.98
N ASN A 201 6.40 12.84 -26.22
CA ASN A 201 7.13 13.91 -26.91
C ASN A 201 6.22 15.00 -27.54
N LYS A 202 4.90 14.78 -27.63
CA LYS A 202 3.87 15.65 -28.22
C LYS A 202 3.98 15.87 -29.74
N ASP A 203 4.54 14.91 -30.48
CA ASP A 203 4.61 14.92 -31.95
C ASP A 203 3.31 14.41 -32.64
N GLY A 204 2.40 13.79 -31.88
CA GLY A 204 1.12 13.27 -32.36
C GLY A 204 1.13 11.89 -33.01
N ILE A 205 2.20 11.11 -32.84
CA ILE A 205 2.20 9.64 -32.98
C ILE A 205 2.45 8.95 -31.63
N LEU A 206 2.36 7.63 -31.62
CA LEU A 206 2.95 6.77 -30.60
C LEU A 206 4.04 5.93 -31.27
N ASP A 207 5.29 6.13 -30.87
CA ASP A 207 6.44 5.44 -31.44
C ASP A 207 6.63 4.01 -30.87
N ALA A 208 7.71 3.31 -31.26
CA ALA A 208 7.98 1.95 -30.80
C ALA A 208 8.38 1.87 -29.30
N SER A 209 8.85 2.96 -28.70
CA SER A 209 9.13 3.07 -27.25
C SER A 209 7.84 3.37 -26.49
N GLU A 210 7.08 4.38 -26.92
CA GLU A 210 5.84 4.82 -26.28
C GLU A 210 4.75 3.74 -26.33
N LEU A 211 4.63 2.99 -27.43
CA LEU A 211 3.74 1.82 -27.49
C LEU A 211 4.18 0.69 -26.56
N ASN A 212 5.48 0.52 -26.32
CA ASN A 212 6.03 -0.46 -25.37
C ASN A 212 5.91 -0.01 -23.91
N GLU A 213 5.90 1.30 -23.65
CA GLU A 213 5.61 1.85 -22.33
C GLU A 213 4.10 1.81 -22.05
N PHE A 214 3.25 2.18 -23.00
CA PHE A 214 1.80 2.01 -22.94
C PHE A 214 1.39 0.55 -22.68
N GLN A 215 2.05 -0.41 -23.35
CA GLN A 215 1.80 -1.84 -23.14
C GLN A 215 2.20 -2.28 -21.73
N ARG A 216 3.42 -1.98 -21.28
CA ARG A 216 3.83 -2.26 -19.89
C ARG A 216 2.95 -1.54 -18.87
N LYS A 217 2.50 -0.32 -19.15
CA LYS A 217 1.60 0.44 -18.26
C LYS A 217 0.21 -0.19 -18.20
N CYS A 218 -0.36 -0.69 -19.30
CA CYS A 218 -1.73 -1.20 -19.33
C CYS A 218 -1.86 -2.70 -19.02
N PHE A 219 -0.89 -3.52 -19.44
CA PHE A 219 -0.95 -4.98 -19.44
C PHE A 219 0.25 -5.63 -18.74
N ASP A 220 1.14 -4.82 -18.15
CA ASP A 220 2.30 -5.24 -17.35
C ASP A 220 3.33 -6.11 -18.12
N ALA A 221 3.22 -6.17 -19.46
CA ALA A 221 4.12 -6.87 -20.39
C ALA A 221 4.56 -5.96 -21.57
N PRO A 222 5.76 -6.16 -22.14
CA PRO A 222 6.20 -5.48 -23.37
C PRO A 222 5.66 -6.16 -24.64
N LEU A 223 5.67 -5.45 -25.77
CA LEU A 223 5.22 -5.93 -27.07
C LEU A 223 6.42 -6.43 -27.90
N GLN A 224 6.32 -7.60 -28.53
CA GLN A 224 7.39 -8.06 -29.41
C GLN A 224 7.43 -7.23 -30.69
N LEU A 225 8.62 -7.00 -31.25
CA LEU A 225 8.80 -6.17 -32.44
C LEU A 225 7.99 -6.68 -33.65
N GLN A 226 7.85 -8.00 -33.79
CA GLN A 226 7.06 -8.63 -34.86
C GLN A 226 5.54 -8.47 -34.65
N GLU A 227 5.08 -8.38 -33.41
CA GLU A 227 3.68 -8.09 -33.06
C GLU A 227 3.33 -6.64 -33.36
N LEU A 228 4.25 -5.72 -33.02
CA LEU A 228 4.13 -4.28 -33.27
C LEU A 228 4.00 -3.97 -34.77
N GLU A 229 4.87 -4.52 -35.62
CA GLU A 229 4.79 -4.29 -37.07
C GLU A 229 3.50 -4.91 -37.67
N GLY A 230 3.08 -6.10 -37.21
CA GLY A 230 1.81 -6.69 -37.65
C GLY A 230 0.57 -5.87 -37.27
N ILE A 231 0.61 -5.13 -36.15
CA ILE A 231 -0.43 -4.15 -35.78
C ILE A 231 -0.38 -2.95 -36.73
N LYS A 232 0.81 -2.41 -37.05
CA LYS A 232 0.96 -1.27 -37.97
C LYS A 232 0.47 -1.62 -39.38
N GLU A 233 0.86 -2.77 -39.93
CA GLU A 233 0.39 -3.25 -41.24
C GLU A 233 -1.15 -3.33 -41.28
N MET A 234 -1.76 -3.93 -40.27
CA MET A 234 -3.22 -4.09 -40.16
C MET A 234 -3.95 -2.73 -40.09
N VAL A 235 -3.43 -1.78 -39.32
CA VAL A 235 -3.96 -0.40 -39.24
C VAL A 235 -3.75 0.35 -40.56
N GLN A 236 -2.58 0.22 -41.19
CA GLN A 236 -2.24 0.93 -42.43
C GLN A 236 -3.05 0.44 -43.65
N GLU A 237 -3.46 -0.83 -43.67
CA GLU A 237 -4.36 -1.38 -44.71
C GLU A 237 -5.80 -0.87 -44.57
N HIS A 238 -6.28 -0.58 -43.36
CA HIS A 238 -7.71 -0.33 -43.08
C HIS A 238 -8.06 1.09 -42.60
N ALA A 239 -7.09 1.91 -42.21
CA ALA A 239 -7.29 3.27 -41.73
C ALA A 239 -6.35 4.26 -42.43
N GLU A 240 -6.87 5.04 -43.38
CA GLU A 240 -6.11 6.08 -44.07
C GLU A 240 -5.54 7.10 -43.05
N GLY A 241 -4.21 7.24 -43.03
CA GLY A 241 -3.51 8.09 -42.04
C GLY A 241 -3.42 7.51 -40.62
N GLY A 242 -3.76 6.23 -40.42
CA GLY A 242 -3.65 5.55 -39.12
C GLY A 242 -2.21 5.32 -38.63
N VAL A 243 -1.23 5.32 -39.55
CA VAL A 243 0.21 5.19 -39.27
C VAL A 243 0.93 6.35 -39.95
N ARG A 244 1.87 7.00 -39.24
CA ARG A 244 2.70 8.10 -39.75
C ARG A 244 4.13 7.94 -39.22
N ASP A 245 5.13 8.12 -40.07
CA ASP A 245 6.56 8.08 -39.72
C ASP A 245 7.04 6.83 -38.94
N GLY A 246 6.29 5.72 -39.04
CA GLY A 246 6.54 4.46 -38.33
C GLY A 246 5.86 4.33 -36.96
N GLY A 247 5.16 5.36 -36.49
CA GLY A 247 4.32 5.35 -35.28
C GLY A 247 2.82 5.37 -35.57
N LEU A 248 2.02 5.09 -34.54
CA LEU A 248 0.56 5.00 -34.61
C LEU A 248 -0.08 6.38 -34.36
N THR A 249 -0.98 6.86 -35.22
CA THR A 249 -1.66 8.15 -35.01
C THR A 249 -2.90 8.01 -34.11
N GLU A 250 -3.49 9.13 -33.66
CA GLU A 250 -4.77 9.11 -32.91
C GLU A 250 -5.86 8.33 -33.67
N ALA A 251 -5.92 8.50 -35.00
CA ALA A 251 -6.86 7.79 -35.85
C ALA A 251 -6.59 6.28 -35.89
N GLY A 252 -5.31 5.86 -35.96
CA GLY A 252 -4.92 4.46 -35.90
C GLY A 252 -5.20 3.81 -34.54
N PHE A 253 -4.98 4.54 -33.45
CA PHE A 253 -5.26 4.10 -32.08
C PHE A 253 -6.77 3.91 -31.85
N LEU A 254 -7.60 4.86 -32.31
CA LEU A 254 -9.05 4.74 -32.28
C LEU A 254 -9.56 3.59 -33.16
N TYR A 255 -8.96 3.39 -34.35
CA TYR A 255 -9.27 2.25 -35.21
C TYR A 255 -8.94 0.91 -34.53
N LEU A 256 -7.74 0.76 -33.97
CA LEU A 256 -7.30 -0.46 -33.27
C LEU A 256 -8.25 -0.86 -32.12
N HIS A 257 -8.67 0.10 -31.29
CA HIS A 257 -9.66 -0.14 -30.24
C HIS A 257 -11.06 -0.48 -30.79
N THR A 258 -11.44 0.07 -31.94
CA THR A 258 -12.66 -0.32 -32.66
C THR A 258 -12.58 -1.78 -33.13
N THR A 259 -11.45 -2.21 -33.70
CA THR A 259 -11.20 -3.59 -34.13
C THR A 259 -11.23 -4.57 -32.95
N PHE A 260 -10.69 -4.21 -31.78
CA PHE A 260 -10.78 -5.05 -30.58
C PHE A 260 -12.24 -5.28 -30.15
N ILE A 261 -13.04 -4.22 -30.08
CA ILE A 261 -14.46 -4.31 -29.73
C ILE A 261 -15.24 -5.14 -30.76
N GLN A 262 -15.01 -4.94 -32.06
CA GLN A 262 -15.63 -5.71 -33.14
C GLN A 262 -15.25 -7.20 -33.12
N ARG A 263 -14.07 -7.55 -32.59
CA ARG A 263 -13.61 -8.94 -32.39
C ARG A 263 -13.96 -9.51 -31.00
N GLY A 264 -14.87 -8.88 -30.26
CA GLY A 264 -15.30 -9.33 -28.93
C GLY A 264 -14.31 -9.11 -27.79
N ARG A 265 -13.12 -8.53 -28.07
CA ARG A 265 -12.06 -8.24 -27.09
C ARG A 265 -12.33 -6.93 -26.34
N LEU A 266 -13.51 -6.86 -25.72
CA LEU A 266 -13.98 -5.72 -24.92
C LEU A 266 -13.04 -5.45 -23.72
N GLU A 267 -12.52 -6.53 -23.14
CA GLU A 267 -11.55 -6.54 -22.04
C GLU A 267 -10.34 -5.64 -22.31
N THR A 268 -9.71 -5.74 -23.49
CA THR A 268 -8.49 -5.01 -23.85
C THR A 268 -8.71 -3.49 -23.80
N THR A 269 -9.87 -3.03 -24.27
CA THR A 269 -10.24 -1.60 -24.22
C THR A 269 -10.61 -1.16 -22.80
N TRP A 270 -11.30 -2.01 -22.04
CA TRP A 270 -11.67 -1.72 -20.66
C TRP A 270 -10.47 -1.69 -19.69
N THR A 271 -9.47 -2.55 -19.87
CA THR A 271 -8.23 -2.55 -19.09
C THR A 271 -7.47 -1.24 -19.27
N VAL A 272 -7.31 -0.79 -20.53
CA VAL A 272 -6.72 0.52 -20.87
C VAL A 272 -7.50 1.67 -20.21
N LEU A 273 -8.83 1.70 -20.37
CA LEU A 273 -9.67 2.72 -19.73
C LEU A 273 -9.53 2.71 -18.19
N ARG A 274 -9.49 1.54 -17.56
CA ARG A 274 -9.36 1.41 -16.10
C ARG A 274 -7.99 1.81 -15.57
N LYS A 275 -6.88 1.46 -16.24
CA LYS A 275 -5.53 1.87 -15.81
C LYS A 275 -5.33 3.39 -15.92
N PHE A 276 -6.06 4.06 -16.81
CA PHE A 276 -6.14 5.53 -16.91
C PHE A 276 -7.28 6.17 -16.07
N GLY A 277 -7.87 5.43 -15.13
CA GLY A 277 -8.76 5.96 -14.09
C GLY A 277 -10.26 6.01 -14.41
N TYR A 278 -10.70 5.53 -15.58
CA TYR A 278 -12.10 5.60 -16.02
C TYR A 278 -13.00 4.52 -15.40
N ALA A 279 -14.24 4.93 -15.09
CA ALA A 279 -15.33 4.06 -14.66
C ALA A 279 -16.20 3.56 -15.83
N GLU A 280 -17.20 2.74 -15.50
CA GLU A 280 -18.18 2.15 -16.43
C GLU A 280 -19.03 3.20 -17.19
N ASP A 281 -19.14 4.43 -16.66
CA ASP A 281 -19.80 5.58 -17.30
C ASP A 281 -18.86 6.46 -18.14
N LEU A 282 -17.60 6.04 -18.30
CA LEU A 282 -16.51 6.75 -18.99
C LEU A 282 -16.14 8.11 -18.37
N ARG A 283 -16.34 8.28 -17.06
CA ARG A 283 -15.77 9.38 -16.27
C ARG A 283 -14.59 8.91 -15.44
N LEU A 284 -13.67 9.82 -15.12
CA LEU A 284 -12.59 9.53 -14.17
C LEU A 284 -13.17 9.43 -12.76
N THR A 285 -12.74 8.40 -12.01
CA THR A 285 -13.24 8.16 -10.64
C THR A 285 -12.75 9.22 -9.65
N GLU A 286 -13.56 9.50 -8.62
CA GLU A 286 -13.19 10.44 -7.56
C GLU A 286 -11.90 10.01 -6.84
N ASN A 287 -11.75 8.72 -6.53
CA ASN A 287 -10.52 8.15 -5.95
C ASN A 287 -9.28 8.32 -6.86
N PHE A 288 -9.46 8.37 -8.19
CA PHE A 288 -8.36 8.63 -9.11
C PHE A 288 -7.99 10.13 -9.12
N LEU A 289 -8.97 11.03 -9.16
CA LEU A 289 -8.73 12.48 -9.17
C LEU A 289 -8.28 13.03 -7.80
N SER A 290 -8.80 12.50 -6.71
CA SER A 290 -8.48 12.90 -5.33
C SER A 290 -8.25 11.64 -4.49
N PRO A 291 -7.05 11.02 -4.60
CA PRO A 291 -6.69 9.93 -3.71
C PRO A 291 -6.69 10.40 -2.25
N LYS A 292 -6.85 9.47 -1.30
CA LYS A 292 -6.79 9.80 0.13
C LYS A 292 -5.41 10.38 0.46
N PHE A 293 -5.43 11.60 0.99
CA PHE A 293 -4.24 12.34 1.42
C PHE A 293 -4.60 13.07 2.71
N ASP A 294 -4.36 12.40 3.83
CA ASP A 294 -4.79 12.85 5.16
C ASP A 294 -3.79 13.86 5.72
N VAL A 295 -4.11 15.15 5.55
CA VAL A 295 -3.33 16.28 6.09
C VAL A 295 -3.69 16.47 7.57
N PRO A 296 -2.74 16.38 8.52
CA PRO A 296 -3.01 16.70 9.92
C PRO A 296 -3.46 18.15 10.09
N ILE A 297 -4.28 18.41 11.10
CA ILE A 297 -5.00 19.70 11.32
C ILE A 297 -4.05 20.91 11.39
N ASP A 298 -2.79 20.67 11.78
CA ASP A 298 -1.75 21.66 12.03
C ASP A 298 -0.67 21.75 10.92
N CYS A 299 -0.85 21.06 9.79
CA CYS A 299 0.12 20.94 8.70
C CYS A 299 -0.31 21.71 7.44
N SER A 300 0.63 22.35 6.75
CA SER A 300 0.42 22.82 5.36
C SER A 300 0.95 21.80 4.34
N VAL A 301 0.42 21.84 3.12
CA VAL A 301 0.84 21.00 1.99
C VAL A 301 1.65 21.84 1.00
N GLU A 302 2.72 21.26 0.48
CA GLU A 302 3.60 21.86 -0.53
C GLU A 302 3.83 20.86 -1.67
N LEU A 303 4.38 21.32 -2.80
CA LEU A 303 4.91 20.42 -3.82
C LEU A 303 6.17 19.73 -3.30
N SER A 304 6.30 18.42 -3.55
CA SER A 304 7.56 17.69 -3.33
C SER A 304 8.55 17.98 -4.46
N PRO A 305 9.83 17.59 -4.34
CA PRO A 305 10.79 17.67 -5.45
C PRO A 305 10.30 16.96 -6.73
N LEU A 306 9.57 15.85 -6.61
CA LEU A 306 8.98 15.14 -7.74
C LEU A 306 7.82 15.94 -8.37
N GLY A 307 7.01 16.61 -7.54
CA GLY A 307 5.97 17.53 -8.01
C GLY A 307 6.54 18.73 -8.78
N TYR A 308 7.65 19.32 -8.31
CA TYR A 308 8.35 20.37 -9.04
C TYR A 308 8.99 19.86 -10.34
N GLN A 309 9.60 18.67 -10.33
CA GLN A 309 10.19 18.06 -11.52
C GLN A 309 9.12 17.84 -12.59
N PHE A 310 8.06 17.08 -12.30
CA PHE A 310 6.98 16.81 -13.26
C PHE A 310 6.35 18.08 -13.84
N LEU A 311 6.15 19.12 -13.01
CA LEU A 311 5.61 20.39 -13.49
C LEU A 311 6.61 21.19 -14.35
N THR A 312 7.91 20.98 -14.19
CA THR A 312 8.95 21.52 -15.07
C THR A 312 9.00 20.74 -16.38
N ASP A 313 8.99 19.41 -16.33
CA ASP A 313 8.95 18.54 -17.51
C ASP A 313 7.73 18.87 -18.40
N ILE A 314 6.55 19.08 -17.79
CA ILE A 314 5.32 19.52 -18.48
C ILE A 314 5.44 20.95 -19.05
N PHE A 315 6.23 21.84 -18.44
CA PHE A 315 6.46 23.17 -19.00
C PHE A 315 7.33 23.06 -20.26
N GLU A 316 8.51 22.42 -20.15
CA GLU A 316 9.49 22.30 -21.23
C GLU A 316 8.94 21.51 -22.44
N THR A 317 8.06 20.53 -22.20
CA THR A 317 7.37 19.74 -23.23
C THR A 317 6.37 20.56 -24.06
N PHE A 318 5.82 21.65 -23.52
CA PHE A 318 4.80 22.48 -24.18
C PHE A 318 5.28 23.89 -24.56
N ASP A 319 6.46 24.32 -24.11
CA ASP A 319 7.18 25.50 -24.61
C ASP A 319 7.78 25.18 -26.00
N LYS A 320 7.01 25.42 -27.07
CA LYS A 320 7.33 24.89 -28.41
C LYS A 320 8.25 25.79 -29.22
N ASP A 321 8.39 27.07 -28.85
CA ASP A 321 9.40 27.97 -29.41
C ASP A 321 10.61 28.20 -28.47
N GLN A 322 10.62 27.56 -27.29
CA GLN A 322 11.74 27.48 -26.34
C GLN A 322 12.21 28.86 -25.85
N ASP A 323 11.25 29.76 -25.58
CA ASP A 323 11.54 31.11 -25.08
C ASP A 323 11.42 31.25 -23.55
N GLY A 324 11.01 30.17 -22.85
CA GLY A 324 10.88 30.12 -21.40
C GLY A 324 9.56 30.69 -20.88
N ALA A 325 8.58 31.00 -21.74
CA ALA A 325 7.28 31.55 -21.37
C ALA A 325 6.10 30.96 -22.17
N LEU A 326 5.27 30.14 -21.51
CA LEU A 326 4.08 29.53 -22.11
C LEU A 326 3.06 30.60 -22.52
N LYS A 327 2.77 30.65 -23.83
CA LYS A 327 1.80 31.58 -24.42
C LYS A 327 0.40 31.01 -24.28
N LYS A 328 -0.62 31.86 -24.52
CA LYS A 328 -2.03 31.45 -24.41
C LYS A 328 -2.43 30.27 -25.30
N ALA A 329 -1.73 30.03 -26.40
CA ALA A 329 -1.96 28.85 -27.24
C ALA A 329 -1.49 27.56 -26.55
N GLU A 330 -0.25 27.55 -26.07
CA GLU A 330 0.38 26.39 -25.42
C GLU A 330 -0.29 26.07 -24.08
N LEU A 331 -0.67 27.08 -23.29
CA LEU A 331 -1.48 26.91 -22.08
C LEU A 331 -2.82 26.21 -22.35
N ASN A 332 -3.47 26.46 -23.50
CA ASN A 332 -4.69 25.73 -23.87
C ASN A 332 -4.38 24.27 -24.28
N GLU A 333 -3.16 24.00 -24.77
CA GLU A 333 -2.73 22.67 -25.20
C GLU A 333 -2.32 21.80 -23.99
N VAL A 334 -1.57 22.36 -23.03
CA VAL A 334 -1.26 21.77 -21.72
C VAL A 334 -2.54 21.29 -21.03
N PHE A 335 -3.54 22.17 -20.93
CA PHE A 335 -4.81 21.83 -20.27
C PHE A 335 -5.78 21.03 -21.17
N SER A 336 -5.39 20.60 -22.38
CA SER A 336 -6.27 19.87 -23.30
C SER A 336 -6.58 18.41 -22.91
N THR A 337 -5.92 17.89 -21.87
CA THR A 337 -6.23 16.61 -21.20
C THR A 337 -7.05 16.79 -19.90
N SER A 338 -7.43 18.02 -19.57
CA SER A 338 -8.17 18.40 -18.37
C SER A 338 -9.53 19.05 -18.70
N PRO A 339 -10.37 19.40 -17.70
CA PRO A 339 -11.60 20.17 -17.91
C PRO A 339 -11.38 21.63 -18.36
N GLY A 340 -10.15 22.14 -18.32
CA GLY A 340 -9.79 23.52 -18.66
C GLY A 340 -8.67 24.06 -17.77
N ASN A 341 -8.32 25.35 -17.88
CA ASN A 341 -7.35 25.99 -17.00
C ASN A 341 -7.97 26.23 -15.58
N PRO A 342 -7.34 25.77 -14.48
CA PRO A 342 -7.90 25.86 -13.13
C PRO A 342 -8.03 27.29 -12.58
N TRP A 343 -7.27 28.24 -13.14
CA TRP A 343 -7.21 29.63 -12.69
C TRP A 343 -7.95 30.60 -13.60
N ALA A 344 -8.71 30.10 -14.59
CA ALA A 344 -9.42 30.91 -15.59
C ALA A 344 -10.42 31.93 -15.00
N THR A 345 -10.86 31.74 -13.75
CA THR A 345 -11.75 32.65 -13.01
C THR A 345 -11.01 33.63 -12.08
N GLN A 346 -9.68 33.53 -11.95
CA GLN A 346 -8.87 34.23 -10.97
C GLN A 346 -8.04 35.40 -11.54
N ASN A 347 -8.34 35.84 -12.78
CA ASN A 347 -7.55 36.80 -13.57
C ASN A 347 -6.13 36.33 -13.92
N PHE A 348 -5.85 35.02 -13.91
CA PHE A 348 -4.60 34.46 -14.44
C PHE A 348 -4.40 34.91 -15.91
N PRO A 349 -3.20 35.41 -16.30
CA PRO A 349 -1.92 35.32 -15.59
C PRO A 349 -1.55 36.48 -14.65
N ASP A 350 -2.40 37.50 -14.44
CA ASP A 350 -2.05 38.69 -13.62
C ASP A 350 -1.65 38.35 -12.15
N THR A 351 -2.01 37.16 -11.69
CA THR A 351 -1.73 36.60 -10.36
C THR A 351 -0.28 36.14 -10.15
N THR A 352 0.49 35.92 -11.22
CA THR A 352 1.84 35.35 -11.15
C THR A 352 2.86 36.18 -11.94
N LEU A 353 4.09 35.66 -12.09
CA LEU A 353 5.15 36.22 -12.92
C LEU A 353 4.86 35.97 -14.41
N SER A 354 5.00 37.02 -15.22
CA SER A 354 4.90 36.99 -16.68
C SER A 354 6.06 37.77 -17.29
N ASP A 355 6.33 37.54 -18.57
CA ASP A 355 7.25 38.37 -19.36
C ASP A 355 6.62 39.73 -19.76
N ASP A 356 7.34 40.50 -20.59
CA ASP A 356 6.87 41.76 -21.16
C ASP A 356 5.69 41.61 -22.15
N THR A 357 5.44 40.41 -22.69
CA THR A 357 4.30 40.12 -23.59
C THR A 357 3.05 39.58 -22.87
N GLY A 358 3.18 39.13 -21.61
CA GLY A 358 2.10 38.53 -20.82
C GLY A 358 1.99 37.01 -20.92
N ALA A 359 3.01 36.33 -21.46
CA ALA A 359 3.20 34.89 -21.38
C ALA A 359 3.75 34.48 -20.00
N VAL A 360 3.48 33.24 -19.58
CA VAL A 360 3.77 32.77 -18.21
C VAL A 360 5.13 32.09 -18.16
N THR A 361 6.07 32.69 -17.45
CA THR A 361 7.43 32.13 -17.31
C THR A 361 7.43 30.84 -16.48
N LEU A 362 8.47 30.02 -16.60
CA LEU A 362 8.64 28.81 -15.78
C LEU A 362 8.51 29.10 -14.27
N GLN A 363 9.13 30.19 -13.79
CA GLN A 363 8.98 30.63 -12.40
C GLN A 363 7.53 31.00 -12.05
N GLY A 364 6.82 31.69 -12.96
CA GLY A 364 5.41 32.03 -12.77
C GLY A 364 4.47 30.82 -12.76
N TRP A 365 4.77 29.82 -13.59
CA TRP A 365 4.07 28.54 -13.63
C TRP A 365 4.25 27.75 -12.32
N LEU A 366 5.49 27.54 -11.88
CA LEU A 366 5.78 26.83 -10.64
C LEU A 366 5.23 27.57 -9.42
N ALA A 367 5.37 28.89 -9.33
CA ALA A 367 4.83 29.68 -8.22
C ALA A 367 3.28 29.61 -8.13
N GLN A 368 2.59 29.60 -9.28
CA GLN A 368 1.12 29.45 -9.33
C GLN A 368 0.69 28.04 -8.88
N TRP A 369 1.44 26.99 -9.22
CA TRP A 369 1.19 25.63 -8.70
C TRP A 369 1.51 25.49 -7.20
N SER A 370 2.59 26.09 -6.71
CA SER A 370 2.92 26.11 -5.28
C SER A 370 1.82 26.81 -4.47
N MET A 371 1.34 27.96 -4.94
CA MET A 371 0.21 28.67 -4.34
C MET A 371 -1.09 27.86 -4.40
N THR A 372 -1.36 27.17 -5.51
CA THR A 372 -2.55 26.30 -5.64
C THR A 372 -2.48 25.14 -4.64
N THR A 373 -1.31 24.52 -4.49
CA THR A 373 -1.09 23.39 -3.59
C THR A 373 -1.24 23.77 -2.11
N LEU A 374 -0.72 24.95 -1.74
CA LEU A 374 -0.83 25.48 -0.38
C LEU A 374 -2.26 25.87 0.02
N LEU A 375 -3.10 26.28 -0.94
CA LEU A 375 -4.47 26.76 -0.70
C LEU A 375 -5.54 25.67 -0.91
N ASP A 376 -5.35 24.80 -1.90
CA ASP A 376 -6.20 23.64 -2.20
C ASP A 376 -5.41 22.53 -2.91
N HIS A 377 -4.69 21.73 -2.11
CA HIS A 377 -3.96 20.56 -2.57
C HIS A 377 -4.81 19.53 -3.33
N LYS A 378 -6.14 19.52 -3.16
CA LYS A 378 -7.03 18.60 -3.89
C LYS A 378 -7.19 18.99 -5.35
N THR A 379 -7.21 20.29 -5.64
CA THR A 379 -7.11 20.79 -7.02
C THR A 379 -5.76 20.40 -7.64
N THR A 380 -4.64 20.49 -6.91
CA THR A 380 -3.35 19.99 -7.43
C THR A 380 -3.40 18.49 -7.74
N LEU A 381 -3.86 17.64 -6.82
CA LEU A 381 -3.98 16.18 -7.06
C LEU A 381 -4.84 15.87 -8.30
N ALA A 382 -5.97 16.57 -8.46
CA ALA A 382 -6.84 16.38 -9.61
C ALA A 382 -6.16 16.77 -10.93
N TYR A 383 -5.35 17.84 -10.94
CA TYR A 383 -4.63 18.25 -12.15
C TYR A 383 -3.38 17.42 -12.45
N LEU A 384 -2.68 16.90 -11.44
CA LEU A 384 -1.67 15.84 -11.64
C LEU A 384 -2.31 14.60 -12.27
N ALA A 385 -3.54 14.24 -11.85
CA ALA A 385 -4.31 13.16 -12.45
C ALA A 385 -4.76 13.47 -13.90
N TYR A 386 -5.14 14.72 -14.20
CA TYR A 386 -5.51 15.14 -15.56
C TYR A 386 -4.33 15.19 -16.53
N LEU A 387 -3.20 15.79 -16.10
CA LEU A 387 -1.96 15.93 -16.87
C LEU A 387 -1.18 14.62 -17.00
N GLY A 388 -1.46 13.62 -16.15
CA GLY A 388 -0.93 12.27 -16.28
C GLY A 388 0.42 12.04 -15.60
N TYR A 389 0.57 12.53 -14.36
CA TYR A 389 1.75 12.26 -13.52
C TYR A 389 2.13 10.76 -13.56
N PRO A 390 3.41 10.42 -13.77
CA PRO A 390 3.80 9.07 -14.20
C PRO A 390 3.75 8.02 -13.09
N ASP A 391 4.24 8.35 -11.88
CA ASP A 391 4.40 7.42 -10.77
C ASP A 391 3.12 7.28 -9.93
N GLU A 392 2.99 6.14 -9.23
CA GLU A 392 1.98 5.96 -8.19
C GLU A 392 2.67 5.52 -6.87
N PRO A 393 2.24 6.05 -5.71
CA PRO A 393 1.04 6.86 -5.52
C PRO A 393 1.26 8.35 -5.87
N ARG A 394 0.33 8.94 -6.63
CA ARG A 394 0.33 10.37 -7.02
C ARG A 394 0.30 11.37 -5.86
N THR A 395 0.20 10.89 -4.63
CA THR A 395 0.42 11.67 -3.41
C THR A 395 1.87 12.12 -3.25
N ASP A 396 2.83 11.40 -3.82
CA ASP A 396 4.27 11.62 -3.59
C ASP A 396 4.81 12.85 -4.36
N ALA A 397 4.00 13.40 -5.27
CA ALA A 397 4.15 14.73 -5.84
C ALA A 397 3.97 15.87 -4.81
N LEU A 398 3.41 15.56 -3.64
CA LEU A 398 3.12 16.50 -2.55
C LEU A 398 3.89 16.13 -1.29
N GLN A 399 4.22 17.12 -0.47
CA GLN A 399 4.81 16.93 0.86
C GLN A 399 3.94 17.57 1.95
N VAL A 400 3.75 16.85 3.05
CA VAL A 400 3.08 17.37 4.26
C VAL A 400 4.15 17.96 5.18
N THR A 401 4.06 19.27 5.43
CA THR A 401 4.98 19.98 6.33
C THR A 401 4.78 19.58 7.80
N ARG A 402 5.75 19.89 8.67
CA ARG A 402 5.67 19.59 10.10
C ARG A 402 4.53 20.35 10.79
N ALA A 403 3.84 19.68 11.72
CA ALA A 403 2.73 20.24 12.49
C ALA A 403 3.14 21.50 13.29
N ARG A 404 2.38 22.59 13.15
CA ARG A 404 2.60 23.89 13.80
C ARG A 404 1.67 24.08 15.01
N LYS A 405 2.09 24.87 16.01
CA LYS A 405 1.23 25.18 17.18
C LYS A 405 0.54 26.54 17.03
N VAL A 406 -0.71 26.52 16.54
CA VAL A 406 -1.86 27.29 17.07
C VAL A 406 -1.73 28.84 17.15
N ASP A 407 -2.32 29.52 16.14
CA ASP A 407 -3.09 30.81 16.17
C ASP A 407 -2.41 32.19 15.85
N ARG A 408 -3.16 33.11 15.17
CA ARG A 408 -2.83 34.45 14.56
C ARG A 408 -4.02 35.50 14.63
N ARG A 409 -4.28 36.65 13.90
CA ARG A 409 -3.85 37.40 12.65
C ARG A 409 -4.39 38.88 12.57
N ALA A 410 -3.91 39.67 11.58
CA ALA A 410 -4.66 40.60 10.64
C ALA A 410 -4.53 42.16 10.73
N ALA A 411 -5.26 42.90 9.86
CA ALA A 411 -4.83 44.10 9.08
C ALA A 411 -5.54 45.45 9.44
N GLY A 412 -5.05 46.65 9.02
CA GLY A 412 -5.51 47.39 7.81
C GLY A 412 -4.88 48.81 7.70
N SER A 413 -4.40 49.31 6.53
CA SER A 413 -3.78 50.67 6.44
C SER A 413 -3.30 51.26 5.09
N GLY A 414 -2.85 50.45 4.13
CA GLY A 414 -1.97 50.92 3.02
C GLY A 414 -1.11 49.80 2.42
N LYS A 415 -1.66 48.58 2.33
CA LYS A 415 -0.88 47.36 2.13
C LYS A 415 -0.86 46.94 0.65
N THR A 416 -1.90 47.27 -0.12
CA THR A 416 -1.99 47.07 -1.58
C THR A 416 -0.75 47.55 -2.33
N SER A 417 -0.23 48.75 -2.00
CA SER A 417 0.98 49.29 -2.62
C SER A 417 2.23 48.48 -2.28
N LEU A 418 2.32 47.94 -1.06
CA LEU A 418 3.42 47.09 -0.61
C LEU A 418 3.38 45.69 -1.27
N LEU A 419 2.18 45.09 -1.39
CA LEU A 419 1.97 43.83 -2.11
C LEU A 419 2.33 43.96 -3.61
N ARG A 420 1.97 45.09 -4.25
CA ARG A 420 2.34 45.33 -5.66
C ARG A 420 3.85 45.47 -5.85
N ALA A 421 4.52 46.19 -4.95
CA ALA A 421 5.97 46.32 -4.97
C ALA A 421 6.68 44.96 -4.80
N PHE A 422 6.14 44.09 -3.95
CA PHE A 422 6.65 42.74 -3.74
C PHE A 422 6.55 41.86 -5.01
N ALA A 423 5.51 42.06 -5.82
CA ALA A 423 5.35 41.43 -7.14
C ALA A 423 6.20 42.07 -8.27
N GLY A 424 7.12 42.99 -7.96
CA GLY A 424 7.89 43.75 -8.95
C GLY A 424 7.07 44.78 -9.75
N LYS A 425 5.77 44.95 -9.46
CA LYS A 425 4.86 45.79 -10.26
C LYS A 425 4.98 47.26 -9.85
N THR A 426 5.09 48.15 -10.83
CA THR A 426 5.36 49.58 -10.62
C THR A 426 4.29 50.29 -9.79
N PHE A 427 4.73 51.37 -9.12
CA PHE A 427 3.87 52.27 -8.35
C PHE A 427 2.90 53.03 -9.26
N ILE A 428 1.63 53.07 -8.86
CA ILE A 428 0.56 53.78 -9.58
C ILE A 428 0.16 54.99 -8.74
N GLU A 429 0.30 56.19 -9.30
CA GLU A 429 -0.32 57.40 -8.76
C GLU A 429 -1.85 57.34 -8.94
N ALA A 430 -2.61 58.08 -8.13
CA ALA A 430 -4.07 57.89 -8.00
C ALA A 430 -4.91 58.05 -9.30
N TYR A 431 -4.32 58.59 -10.35
CA TYR A 431 -4.84 58.61 -11.71
C TYR A 431 -3.70 58.32 -12.70
N ASP A 432 -3.75 57.16 -13.37
CA ASP A 432 -2.80 56.85 -14.45
C ASP A 432 -3.30 57.42 -15.79
N SER A 433 -2.49 58.31 -16.37
CA SER A 433 -2.77 58.97 -17.65
C SER A 433 -2.61 58.06 -18.88
N LEU A 434 -1.91 56.93 -18.77
CA LEU A 434 -1.80 55.93 -19.85
C LEU A 434 -2.96 54.92 -19.81
N SER A 435 -3.18 54.20 -18.71
CA SER A 435 -4.23 53.16 -18.64
C SER A 435 -5.65 53.69 -18.39
N LYS A 436 -5.81 54.98 -18.04
CA LYS A 436 -7.09 55.61 -17.67
C LYS A 436 -7.81 54.96 -16.47
N LYS A 437 -7.11 54.18 -15.64
CA LYS A 437 -7.65 53.68 -14.38
C LYS A 437 -7.39 54.66 -13.24
N LEU A 438 -8.40 54.88 -12.40
CA LEU A 438 -8.21 55.42 -11.05
C LEU A 438 -7.77 54.27 -10.13
N TYR A 439 -7.10 54.63 -9.03
CA TYR A 439 -6.87 53.70 -7.92
C TYR A 439 -8.19 53.36 -7.21
N GLU A 440 -8.67 52.12 -7.35
CA GLU A 440 -9.81 51.61 -6.59
C GLU A 440 -9.34 50.93 -5.29
N PRO A 441 -9.86 51.34 -4.10
CA PRO A 441 -9.48 50.71 -2.83
C PRO A 441 -9.88 49.22 -2.75
N THR A 442 -8.98 48.37 -2.27
CA THR A 442 -9.17 46.91 -2.14
C THR A 442 -10.49 46.55 -1.44
N SER A 443 -11.44 46.01 -2.21
CA SER A 443 -12.78 45.63 -1.75
C SER A 443 -12.99 44.12 -1.63
N GLN A 444 -12.02 43.33 -2.10
CA GLN A 444 -11.98 41.86 -2.05
C GLN A 444 -10.68 41.39 -1.37
N MET A 445 -10.38 40.09 -1.40
CA MET A 445 -9.12 39.55 -0.89
C MET A 445 -8.09 39.51 -2.03
N ILE A 446 -6.84 39.92 -1.76
CA ILE A 446 -5.73 39.89 -2.72
C ILE A 446 -4.60 39.06 -2.11
N SER A 447 -3.97 38.19 -2.89
CA SER A 447 -2.78 37.43 -2.49
C SER A 447 -1.67 37.61 -3.53
N VAL A 448 -0.42 37.65 -3.09
CA VAL A 448 0.78 37.76 -3.91
C VAL A 448 1.83 36.79 -3.37
N VAL A 449 2.53 36.09 -4.25
CA VAL A 449 3.71 35.28 -3.93
C VAL A 449 4.92 35.79 -4.72
N ASN A 450 6.09 35.78 -4.10
CA ASN A 450 7.41 35.95 -4.73
C ASN A 450 8.47 35.32 -3.81
N SER A 451 9.70 35.13 -4.30
CA SER A 451 10.82 34.63 -3.49
C SER A 451 11.62 35.74 -2.80
N VAL A 452 12.33 35.34 -1.74
CA VAL A 452 13.26 36.15 -0.93
C VAL A 452 14.44 35.25 -0.54
N ASP A 453 15.67 35.69 -0.81
CA ASP A 453 16.89 34.95 -0.44
C ASP A 453 17.30 35.22 1.01
N ILE A 454 17.43 34.17 1.83
CA ILE A 454 17.92 34.28 3.22
C ILE A 454 18.94 33.18 3.51
N ASP A 455 20.08 33.60 4.09
CA ASP A 455 21.25 32.76 4.41
C ASP A 455 21.72 31.85 3.26
N GLY A 456 21.57 32.33 2.01
CA GLY A 456 21.93 31.59 0.80
C GLY A 456 20.89 30.56 0.35
N SER A 457 19.65 30.67 0.83
CA SER A 457 18.55 29.79 0.44
C SER A 457 17.28 30.58 0.08
N GLU A 458 16.70 30.26 -1.08
CA GLU A 458 15.46 30.89 -1.56
C GLU A 458 14.27 30.49 -0.66
N LYS A 459 13.36 31.43 -0.41
CA LYS A 459 12.13 31.25 0.40
C LYS A 459 10.96 31.95 -0.27
N TYR A 460 9.85 31.24 -0.49
CA TYR A 460 8.61 31.87 -0.99
C TYR A 460 7.82 32.52 0.14
N LEU A 461 7.51 33.81 0.00
CA LEU A 461 6.65 34.56 0.92
C LEU A 461 5.30 34.81 0.26
N VAL A 462 4.20 34.50 0.97
CA VAL A 462 2.84 34.75 0.50
C VAL A 462 2.21 35.88 1.31
N LEU A 463 2.03 37.04 0.67
CA LEU A 463 1.41 38.22 1.27
C LEU A 463 -0.08 38.31 0.91
N GLN A 464 -0.93 38.43 1.92
CA GLN A 464 -2.39 38.39 1.79
C GLN A 464 -3.02 39.67 2.37
N GLU A 465 -3.71 40.46 1.54
CA GLU A 465 -4.50 41.63 1.94
C GLU A 465 -6.00 41.29 1.98
N PHE A 466 -6.69 41.78 3.01
CA PHE A 466 -8.13 41.68 3.15
C PHE A 466 -8.77 43.05 2.91
N GLY A 467 -9.74 43.13 1.99
CA GLY A 467 -10.54 44.34 1.84
C GLY A 467 -11.32 44.68 3.11
N SER A 468 -11.51 45.97 3.37
CA SER A 468 -12.02 46.52 4.65
C SER A 468 -13.40 46.00 5.09
N ARG A 469 -14.19 45.42 4.17
CA ARG A 469 -15.47 44.75 4.49
C ARG A 469 -15.30 43.39 5.18
N TYR A 470 -14.21 42.68 4.87
CA TYR A 470 -13.93 41.33 5.36
C TYR A 470 -12.86 41.30 6.44
N GLU A 471 -12.13 42.40 6.65
CA GLU A 471 -11.08 42.54 7.66
C GLU A 471 -11.60 42.18 9.07
N ALA A 472 -12.71 42.80 9.51
CA ALA A 472 -13.31 42.52 10.82
C ALA A 472 -13.96 41.14 10.95
N GLU A 473 -14.42 40.51 9.85
CA GLU A 473 -14.91 39.13 9.87
C GLU A 473 -13.74 38.15 10.00
N THR A 474 -12.67 38.41 9.23
CA THR A 474 -11.43 37.63 9.22
C THR A 474 -10.77 37.69 10.59
N LEU A 475 -10.65 38.88 11.20
CA LEU A 475 -10.14 39.12 12.57
C LEU A 475 -10.93 38.42 13.69
N ARG A 476 -12.20 38.06 13.46
CA ARG A 476 -13.07 37.40 14.46
C ARG A 476 -13.12 35.90 14.33
N ASN A 477 -12.86 35.39 13.14
CA ASN A 477 -12.95 33.98 12.82
C ASN A 477 -11.62 33.33 13.17
N SER A 478 -11.51 32.68 14.34
CA SER A 478 -10.23 32.09 14.79
C SER A 478 -9.60 31.28 13.67
N LYS A 479 -10.32 30.36 13.02
CA LYS A 479 -9.76 29.53 11.93
C LYS A 479 -9.19 30.34 10.74
N LYS A 480 -9.78 31.48 10.37
CA LYS A 480 -9.20 32.44 9.40
C LYS A 480 -8.16 33.39 10.00
N THR A 481 -8.06 33.42 11.32
CA THR A 481 -6.92 33.85 12.11
C THR A 481 -6.02 32.71 12.64
N ASP A 482 -6.00 31.45 12.16
CA ASP A 482 -5.12 30.39 12.74
C ASP A 482 -3.81 29.98 11.98
N ILE A 483 -3.74 29.89 10.63
CA ILE A 483 -2.52 29.45 9.84
C ILE A 483 -1.60 30.54 9.19
N VAL A 484 -0.86 31.39 9.92
CA VAL A 484 0.11 32.37 9.33
C VAL A 484 1.17 32.78 10.34
N ASP A 485 2.33 33.09 9.80
CA ASP A 485 3.57 33.18 10.54
C ASP A 485 3.85 34.59 11.06
N VAL A 486 3.35 35.65 10.39
CA VAL A 486 3.57 37.06 10.80
C VAL A 486 2.34 37.94 10.56
N ILE A 487 2.04 38.86 11.50
CA ILE A 487 1.20 40.04 11.22
C ILE A 487 2.06 41.24 10.87
N VAL A 488 1.76 41.87 9.72
CA VAL A 488 2.34 43.16 9.34
C VAL A 488 1.35 44.29 9.63
N TYR A 489 1.45 44.89 10.82
CA TYR A 489 0.76 46.13 11.18
C TYR A 489 1.41 47.34 10.48
N VAL A 490 1.24 47.39 9.17
CA VAL A 490 1.46 48.61 8.40
C VAL A 490 0.54 49.74 8.94
N TYR A 491 1.01 50.99 8.97
CA TYR A 491 0.25 52.24 9.14
C TYR A 491 0.80 53.35 8.23
N ASP A 492 0.10 54.47 8.09
CA ASP A 492 0.51 55.65 7.32
C ASP A 492 1.24 56.66 8.23
N SER A 493 2.49 57.04 7.90
CA SER A 493 3.26 58.01 8.69
C SER A 493 2.77 59.46 8.56
N SER A 494 1.95 59.77 7.55
CA SER A 494 1.41 61.11 7.27
C SER A 494 0.01 61.34 7.83
N ASP A 495 -0.78 60.28 8.11
CA ASP A 495 -2.06 60.41 8.83
C ASP A 495 -1.86 60.29 10.34
N THR A 496 -2.23 61.35 11.06
CA THR A 496 -2.23 61.42 12.53
C THR A 496 -3.07 60.33 13.24
N ASN A 497 -3.97 59.63 12.56
CA ASN A 497 -4.89 58.65 13.16
C ASN A 497 -4.58 57.19 12.77
N SER A 498 -3.68 56.95 11.80
CA SER A 498 -3.46 55.63 11.23
C SER A 498 -2.89 54.64 12.25
N PHE A 499 -1.99 55.09 13.13
CA PHE A 499 -1.41 54.23 14.16
C PHE A 499 -2.42 53.82 15.25
N SER A 500 -3.35 54.71 15.63
CA SER A 500 -4.33 54.38 16.68
C SER A 500 -5.37 53.36 16.20
N TYR A 501 -5.61 53.27 14.89
CA TYR A 501 -6.43 52.20 14.30
C TYR A 501 -5.81 50.82 14.55
N ILE A 502 -4.56 50.59 14.12
CA ILE A 502 -3.90 49.29 14.29
C ILE A 502 -3.60 48.94 15.74
N SER A 503 -3.29 49.92 16.61
CA SER A 503 -3.10 49.67 18.05
C SER A 503 -4.38 49.20 18.73
N ASN A 504 -5.54 49.70 18.29
CA ASN A 504 -6.85 49.31 18.80
C ASN A 504 -7.25 47.92 18.29
N LEU A 505 -7.01 47.60 17.01
CA LEU A 505 -7.31 46.27 16.46
C LEU A 505 -6.52 45.16 17.15
N ARG A 506 -5.21 45.36 17.39
CA ARG A 506 -4.36 44.41 18.14
C ARG A 506 -4.95 44.08 19.52
N GLN A 507 -5.40 45.11 20.25
CA GLN A 507 -5.99 44.96 21.58
C GLN A 507 -7.42 44.36 21.52
N GLN A 508 -8.24 44.78 20.56
CA GLN A 508 -9.63 44.35 20.41
C GLN A 508 -9.75 42.84 20.13
N TYR A 509 -8.80 42.29 19.37
CA TYR A 509 -8.80 40.89 18.93
C TYR A 509 -7.73 40.03 19.64
N SER A 510 -7.12 40.53 20.72
CA SER A 510 -6.16 39.80 21.57
C SER A 510 -4.93 39.22 20.83
N LEU A 511 -4.42 39.97 19.85
CA LEU A 511 -3.41 39.54 18.87
C LEU A 511 -1.96 39.57 19.41
N ASP A 512 -1.78 39.42 20.73
CA ASP A 512 -0.49 39.53 21.43
C ASP A 512 0.32 38.22 21.44
N HIS A 513 -0.24 37.12 20.91
CA HIS A 513 0.37 35.79 20.90
C HIS A 513 1.23 35.51 19.64
N ILE A 514 1.41 36.51 18.77
CA ILE A 514 1.67 36.31 17.33
C ILE A 514 2.91 37.11 16.91
N PRO A 515 3.82 36.55 16.07
CA PRO A 515 4.96 37.29 15.56
C PRO A 515 4.50 38.51 14.75
N THR A 516 5.06 39.68 15.08
CA THR A 516 4.48 40.97 14.71
C THR A 516 5.54 41.94 14.21
N LEU A 517 5.30 42.53 13.03
CA LEU A 517 6.06 43.66 12.48
C LEU A 517 5.16 44.89 12.35
N PHE A 518 5.65 46.05 12.80
CA PHE A 518 5.03 47.35 12.53
C PHE A 518 5.78 48.03 11.38
N VAL A 519 5.04 48.62 10.43
CA VAL A 519 5.61 49.24 9.21
C VAL A 519 4.99 50.62 8.99
N ALA A 520 5.82 51.65 8.83
CA ALA A 520 5.37 53.02 8.56
C ALA A 520 5.47 53.31 7.05
N THR A 521 4.34 53.19 6.34
CA THR A 521 4.24 53.54 4.91
C THR A 521 4.13 55.04 4.68
N LYS A 522 4.63 55.48 3.51
CA LYS A 522 4.71 56.89 3.06
C LYS A 522 5.75 57.73 3.81
N SER A 523 6.92 57.15 4.05
CA SER A 523 8.08 57.85 4.63
C SER A 523 8.67 58.95 3.73
N ASP A 524 8.16 59.11 2.50
CA ASP A 524 8.43 60.23 1.60
C ASP A 524 7.58 61.49 1.90
N LEU A 525 6.63 61.40 2.82
CA LEU A 525 5.79 62.50 3.29
C LEU A 525 6.18 62.93 4.71
N ASP A 526 5.83 64.17 5.09
CA ASP A 526 6.11 64.72 6.42
C ASP A 526 5.55 63.82 7.54
N LEU A 527 6.41 63.47 8.51
CA LEU A 527 6.06 62.61 9.63
C LEU A 527 5.06 63.28 10.57
N ALA A 528 3.82 62.79 10.58
CA ALA A 528 2.74 63.30 11.40
C ALA A 528 2.76 62.69 12.80
N LEU A 529 2.66 63.54 13.83
CA LEU A 529 2.55 63.11 15.23
C LEU A 529 1.27 62.28 15.43
N GLN A 530 1.42 61.04 15.88
CA GLN A 530 0.32 60.09 15.98
C GLN A 530 -0.55 60.38 17.21
N ARG A 531 -1.87 60.39 17.01
CA ARG A 531 -2.91 60.62 18.04
C ARG A 531 -3.18 59.34 18.83
N HIS A 532 -2.18 58.95 19.60
CA HIS A 532 -2.16 57.77 20.47
C HIS A 532 -1.42 58.14 21.77
N GLU A 533 -1.65 57.40 22.87
CA GLU A 533 -1.08 57.71 24.20
C GLU A 533 0.46 57.77 24.23
N VAL A 534 1.09 57.06 23.30
CA VAL A 534 2.53 57.07 23.03
C VAL A 534 2.79 57.00 21.53
N GLN A 535 3.92 57.56 21.10
CA GLN A 535 4.36 57.47 19.69
C GLN A 535 4.78 56.03 19.32
N PRO A 536 4.78 55.67 18.02
CA PRO A 536 4.94 54.28 17.57
C PRO A 536 6.22 53.58 18.04
N ASP A 537 7.35 54.29 18.07
CA ASP A 537 8.64 53.76 18.52
C ASP A 537 8.63 53.44 20.03
N VAL A 538 8.02 54.30 20.85
CA VAL A 538 7.83 54.10 22.29
C VAL A 538 6.83 52.96 22.55
N TYR A 539 5.78 52.84 21.73
CA TYR A 539 4.81 51.74 21.81
C TYR A 539 5.48 50.38 21.58
N CYS A 540 6.21 50.23 20.47
CA CYS A 540 6.90 48.99 20.14
C CYS A 540 7.94 48.62 21.22
N ARG A 541 8.78 49.57 21.66
CA ARG A 541 9.75 49.32 22.75
C ARG A 541 9.09 48.92 24.06
N ARG A 542 7.92 49.47 24.42
CA ARG A 542 7.15 49.05 25.62
C ARG A 542 6.62 47.62 25.53
N LEU A 543 6.42 47.10 24.32
CA LEU A 543 6.03 45.72 24.05
C LEU A 543 7.24 44.79 23.84
N GLY A 544 8.47 45.31 23.98
CA GLY A 544 9.70 44.58 23.67
C GLY A 544 9.95 44.36 22.17
N LEU A 545 9.15 44.97 21.29
CA LEU A 545 9.26 44.84 19.83
C LEU A 545 10.31 45.79 19.25
N GLN A 546 10.81 45.45 18.06
CA GLN A 546 11.57 46.38 17.22
C GLN A 546 10.75 47.62 16.85
N VAL A 547 11.42 48.75 16.62
CA VAL A 547 10.76 49.99 16.17
C VAL A 547 10.19 49.84 14.75
N PRO A 548 9.12 50.58 14.37
CA PRO A 548 8.49 50.39 13.06
C PRO A 548 9.44 50.64 11.89
N VAL A 549 9.43 49.75 10.89
CA VAL A 549 10.22 49.88 9.66
C VAL A 549 9.57 50.92 8.76
N ALA A 550 10.29 52.00 8.43
CA ALA A 550 9.79 53.06 7.56
C ALA A 550 10.02 52.71 6.09
N VAL A 551 8.97 52.81 5.27
CA VAL A 551 9.02 52.46 3.83
C VAL A 551 8.29 53.48 2.95
N SER A 552 8.84 53.73 1.77
CA SER A 552 8.17 54.43 0.68
C SER A 552 8.29 53.63 -0.61
N VAL A 553 7.15 53.10 -1.06
CA VAL A 553 7.02 52.47 -2.39
C VAL A 553 7.21 53.50 -3.51
N LYS A 554 6.88 54.78 -3.28
CA LYS A 554 7.01 55.84 -4.28
C LYS A 554 8.46 56.18 -4.61
N THR A 555 9.36 56.08 -3.64
CA THR A 555 10.81 56.33 -3.83
C THR A 555 11.64 55.04 -3.91
N SER A 556 10.97 53.87 -4.04
CA SER A 556 11.58 52.54 -4.00
C SER A 556 12.42 52.26 -2.74
N GLN A 557 12.12 52.93 -1.62
CA GLN A 557 12.78 52.73 -0.33
C GLN A 557 11.97 51.73 0.50
N THR A 558 12.16 50.44 0.24
CA THR A 558 11.48 49.33 0.94
C THR A 558 12.23 48.81 2.17
N ALA A 559 13.45 49.29 2.43
CA ALA A 559 14.21 49.06 3.68
C ALA A 559 14.24 47.59 4.15
N ASP A 560 14.50 46.68 3.20
CA ASP A 560 14.61 45.22 3.39
C ASP A 560 13.44 44.56 4.13
N VAL A 561 12.26 45.20 4.10
CA VAL A 561 11.06 44.80 4.84
C VAL A 561 10.60 43.36 4.54
N PHE A 562 10.89 42.84 3.33
CA PHE A 562 10.54 41.47 2.95
C PHE A 562 11.48 40.42 3.56
N HIS A 563 12.78 40.71 3.68
CA HIS A 563 13.70 39.89 4.48
C HIS A 563 13.24 39.92 5.94
N ALA A 564 13.00 41.11 6.50
CA ALA A 564 12.54 41.25 7.89
C ALA A 564 11.21 40.51 8.18
N ILE A 565 10.28 40.42 7.22
CA ILE A 565 9.06 39.61 7.36
C ILE A 565 9.42 38.11 7.39
N CYS A 566 10.23 37.62 6.46
CA CYS A 566 10.63 36.22 6.41
C CYS A 566 11.50 35.78 7.61
N ASP A 567 12.40 36.64 8.09
CA ASP A 567 13.22 36.39 9.29
C ASP A 567 12.34 36.18 10.52
N ILE A 568 11.31 37.03 10.69
CA ILE A 568 10.32 36.90 11.78
C ILE A 568 9.46 35.65 11.62
N ALA A 569 9.11 35.27 10.38
CA ALA A 569 8.35 34.05 10.09
C ALA A 569 9.14 32.78 10.45
N MET A 570 10.44 32.75 10.14
CA MET A 570 11.31 31.59 10.41
C MET A 570 11.81 31.54 11.86
N ASN A 571 12.04 32.69 12.51
CA ASN A 571 12.67 32.78 13.84
C ASN A 571 11.82 33.51 14.90
N PRO A 572 10.53 33.20 15.09
CA PRO A 572 9.61 33.98 15.94
C PRO A 572 10.00 34.03 17.43
N CYS A 573 10.79 33.05 17.90
CA CYS A 573 11.18 32.89 19.30
C CYS A 573 12.68 33.09 19.57
N VAL A 574 13.52 33.31 18.54
CA VAL A 574 14.99 33.25 18.69
C VAL A 574 15.60 34.63 18.88
N HIS A 575 16.33 34.83 19.97
CA HIS A 575 17.13 36.03 20.19
C HIS A 575 18.47 35.96 19.45
N HIS A 576 18.48 36.34 18.17
CA HIS A 576 19.72 36.67 17.45
C HIS A 576 19.75 38.16 17.07
N CYS A 577 20.90 38.79 17.33
CA CYS A 577 21.26 40.18 17.00
C CYS A 577 20.14 41.24 17.00
N HIS A 578 19.60 41.58 18.19
CA HIS A 578 19.42 42.96 18.71
C HIS A 578 18.22 43.12 19.68
N ARG A 579 18.42 42.83 20.98
CA ARG A 579 17.65 43.35 22.17
C ARG A 579 16.11 43.28 22.22
N TYR A 580 15.42 42.85 21.18
CA TYR A 580 13.97 42.87 21.05
C TYR A 580 13.41 41.47 20.76
N SER A 581 12.11 41.29 20.89
CA SER A 581 11.35 40.07 20.55
C SER A 581 10.39 40.37 19.40
N ALA A 582 9.97 39.33 18.65
CA ALA A 582 8.90 39.45 17.67
C ALA A 582 7.49 39.35 18.29
N ILE A 583 7.37 38.90 19.55
CA ILE A 583 6.08 38.62 20.22
C ILE A 583 5.76 39.73 21.24
N PRO A 584 4.58 40.39 21.16
CA PRO A 584 4.22 41.50 22.05
C PRO A 584 4.18 41.17 23.55
N GLY A 585 5.22 41.62 24.26
CA GLY A 585 5.41 41.40 25.70
C GLY A 585 6.27 40.18 26.07
N GLY A 586 6.99 39.60 25.10
CA GLY A 586 8.03 38.59 25.32
C GLY A 586 7.54 37.13 25.34
N ALA A 587 8.50 36.20 25.29
CA ALA A 587 8.26 34.76 25.07
C ALA A 587 7.35 34.10 26.12
N ASP A 588 7.34 34.57 27.37
CA ASP A 588 6.47 34.04 28.44
C ASP A 588 4.96 34.16 28.15
N ARG A 589 4.58 34.96 27.13
CA ARG A 589 3.20 35.09 26.64
C ARG A 589 2.81 34.07 25.56
N ALA A 590 3.77 33.33 24.99
CA ALA A 590 3.53 32.32 23.96
C ALA A 590 2.87 31.02 24.49
N MET A 591 2.39 30.98 25.75
CA MET A 591 1.72 29.83 26.34
C MET A 591 0.43 30.21 27.08
N THR A 592 -0.66 29.53 26.71
CA THR A 592 -1.99 29.68 27.33
C THR A 592 -2.03 29.16 28.77
N ALA A 593 -3.06 29.57 29.52
CA ALA A 593 -3.22 29.17 30.93
C ALA A 593 -3.29 27.64 31.13
N ALA A 594 -3.83 26.89 30.17
CA ALA A 594 -3.87 25.43 30.20
C ALA A 594 -2.47 24.79 30.10
N ALA A 595 -1.55 25.37 29.33
CA ALA A 595 -0.16 24.90 29.25
C ALA A 595 0.59 25.14 30.57
N ARG A 596 0.39 26.31 31.20
CA ARG A 596 0.93 26.62 32.53
C ARG A 596 0.44 25.62 33.59
N LEU A 597 -0.83 25.19 33.50
CA LEU A 597 -1.39 24.22 34.44
C LEU A 597 -0.77 22.81 34.30
N ARG A 598 -0.43 22.38 33.08
CA ARG A 598 0.32 21.12 32.85
C ARG A 598 1.74 21.21 33.38
N MET A 599 2.45 22.31 33.10
CA MET A 599 3.85 22.49 33.53
C MET A 599 4.01 22.46 35.06
N TYR A 600 3.02 22.98 35.80
CA TYR A 600 2.98 22.89 37.27
C TYR A 600 2.76 21.47 37.80
N VAL A 601 2.11 20.58 37.04
CA VAL A 601 1.97 19.15 37.40
C VAL A 601 3.29 18.41 37.13
N THR A 602 3.94 18.66 36.00
CA THR A 602 5.25 18.06 35.66
C THR A 602 6.32 18.43 36.69
N LEU A 603 6.40 19.71 37.09
CA LEU A 603 7.36 20.19 38.11
C LEU A 603 7.10 19.66 39.54
N THR A 604 6.02 18.93 39.77
CA THR A 604 5.77 18.21 41.03
C THR A 604 6.02 16.70 40.96
N ALA A 605 6.37 16.16 39.78
CA ALA A 605 6.68 14.74 39.59
C ALA A 605 8.16 14.40 39.78
N GLU A 606 9.07 15.36 39.57
CA GLU A 606 10.52 15.17 39.69
C GLU A 606 11.11 15.91 40.90
N GLY A 607 11.37 15.18 42.00
CA GLY A 607 12.35 15.63 43.01
C GLY A 607 12.01 15.47 44.50
N GLN A 608 12.18 14.27 45.05
CA GLN A 608 12.66 13.99 46.42
C GLN A 608 13.08 12.51 46.46
N ASP A 609 14.20 12.08 47.04
CA ASP A 609 15.08 12.66 48.08
C ASP A 609 16.42 13.22 47.51
N SER A 610 17.20 14.08 48.18
CA SER A 610 17.65 13.94 49.58
C SER A 610 17.88 15.26 50.33
N SER A 611 17.34 15.34 51.55
CA SER A 611 17.85 16.09 52.71
C SER A 611 18.01 17.64 52.68
N ALA A 612 17.39 18.28 53.69
CA ALA A 612 17.75 19.55 54.34
C ALA A 612 17.61 20.91 53.59
N GLY A 613 16.73 21.77 54.11
CA GLY A 613 17.07 23.22 54.24
C GLY A 613 16.15 24.29 53.65
N LEU A 614 14.93 23.98 53.19
CA LEU A 614 14.08 24.97 52.51
C LEU A 614 13.57 26.10 53.44
N ARG A 615 14.16 27.30 53.33
CA ARG A 615 13.55 28.55 53.83
C ARG A 615 12.65 29.17 52.76
N ILE A 616 11.33 29.06 52.92
CA ILE A 616 10.36 29.75 52.05
C ILE A 616 10.19 31.20 52.52
N CYS A 617 10.58 32.16 51.68
CA CYS A 617 10.23 33.57 51.83
C CYS A 617 9.11 33.93 50.83
N ARG A 618 7.86 33.92 51.31
CA ARG A 618 6.67 34.25 50.50
C ARG A 618 6.35 35.73 50.58
N ALA A 619 6.50 36.47 49.47
CA ALA A 619 6.02 37.84 49.37
C ALA A 619 4.51 37.84 49.07
N GLY A 620 3.69 38.28 50.03
CA GLY A 620 2.25 38.48 49.86
C GLY A 620 1.81 39.66 50.73
N SER A 621 1.07 40.60 50.16
CA SER A 621 0.59 41.79 50.88
C SER A 621 -0.49 41.43 51.91
N TRP A 622 -0.53 42.18 53.01
CA TRP A 622 -1.41 41.92 54.15
C TRP A 622 -2.82 42.50 53.98
N ALA A 623 -3.82 41.78 54.49
CA ALA A 623 -5.03 42.33 55.10
C ALA A 623 -5.58 41.32 56.12
N GLU A 624 -6.02 41.79 57.29
CA GLU A 624 -6.59 40.98 58.39
C GLU A 624 -8.13 40.85 58.22
N GLY A 625 -8.84 39.87 58.79
CA GLY A 625 -8.41 38.75 59.65
C GLY A 625 -9.61 38.04 60.33
N ASP A 626 -9.36 37.53 61.55
CA ASP A 626 -10.30 36.97 62.56
C ASP A 626 -10.88 35.53 62.42
N ARG A 627 -10.20 34.59 63.10
CA ARG A 627 -10.67 33.47 63.94
C ARG A 627 -12.02 32.76 63.62
N ARG A 628 -11.95 31.43 63.37
CA ARG A 628 -12.45 30.33 64.27
C ARG A 628 -12.36 28.93 63.62
N GLU A 629 -12.00 27.93 64.42
CA GLU A 629 -12.30 26.48 64.22
C GLU A 629 -13.55 26.10 65.08
N PRO A 630 -14.04 24.83 65.22
CA PRO A 630 -13.56 23.53 64.69
C PRO A 630 -14.65 22.53 64.21
N LEU A 631 -14.23 21.27 63.91
CA LEU A 631 -15.01 20.03 63.68
C LEU A 631 -15.78 19.96 62.34
N HIS A 632 -15.93 18.82 61.63
CA HIS A 632 -15.67 17.37 61.88
C HIS A 632 -15.40 16.66 60.51
N PHE A 633 -15.28 15.34 60.27
CA PHE A 633 -15.60 14.11 61.03
C PHE A 633 -14.50 12.99 60.89
N TYR A 634 -14.81 11.84 60.26
CA TYR A 634 -14.00 10.62 60.02
C TYR A 634 -14.14 10.17 58.54
N LEU A 635 -13.31 9.37 57.85
CA LEU A 635 -12.27 8.35 58.15
C LEU A 635 -12.75 6.92 58.53
N GLU A 636 -11.84 5.93 58.39
CA GLU A 636 -12.01 4.46 58.50
C GLU A 636 -12.61 3.73 57.27
N ILE A 637 -12.14 2.55 56.84
CA ILE A 637 -10.92 1.79 57.21
C ILE A 637 -10.42 0.97 55.99
N SER A 638 -9.09 0.91 55.79
CA SER A 638 -8.42 -0.21 55.12
C SER A 638 -7.78 -1.08 56.19
N ARG A 639 -7.99 -2.41 56.16
CA ARG A 639 -7.39 -3.31 57.16
C ARG A 639 -6.79 -4.56 56.51
N LYS A 640 -5.55 -4.86 56.93
CA LYS A 640 -4.73 -6.04 56.60
C LYS A 640 -4.12 -6.08 55.18
N ILE A 641 -2.88 -5.61 55.10
CA ILE A 641 -1.80 -6.22 54.29
C ILE A 641 -0.73 -6.71 55.29
N GLY A 642 -0.01 -7.77 54.93
CA GLY A 642 1.03 -8.44 55.71
C GLY A 642 1.12 -9.91 55.25
N VAL A 643 2.07 -10.37 54.43
CA VAL A 643 3.55 -10.20 54.40
C VAL A 643 4.24 -10.85 55.60
N ILE A 644 5.12 -11.82 55.32
CA ILE A 644 6.44 -12.06 55.93
C ILE A 644 7.16 -13.17 55.13
N ALA A 645 8.50 -13.19 55.15
CA ALA A 645 9.35 -14.10 54.39
C ALA A 645 9.74 -15.37 55.19
N MET A 646 10.58 -16.22 54.60
CA MET A 646 11.19 -17.39 55.23
C MET A 646 12.45 -17.02 56.02
N ASP A 647 12.80 -17.81 57.04
CA ASP A 647 14.18 -18.29 57.24
C ASP A 647 14.26 -19.48 58.24
N GLU A 648 15.29 -20.28 58.03
CA GLU A 648 15.93 -21.44 58.71
C GLU A 648 15.36 -22.14 59.99
N ASP A 649 15.39 -23.48 59.90
CA ASP A 649 15.99 -24.47 60.83
C ASP A 649 15.22 -25.35 61.87
N MET A 650 15.61 -26.64 61.78
CA MET A 650 15.71 -27.74 62.78
C MET A 650 14.49 -28.35 63.56
N ASP A 651 14.06 -29.52 63.04
CA ASP A 651 14.34 -30.87 63.62
C ASP A 651 13.21 -31.69 64.32
N LEU A 652 13.38 -33.02 64.23
CA LEU A 652 12.71 -34.17 64.89
C LEU A 652 11.20 -34.45 64.63
N GLY A 653 10.95 -35.60 63.98
CA GLY A 653 9.66 -36.33 64.04
C GLY A 653 9.63 -37.34 65.20
N PRO A 654 9.08 -38.58 65.07
CA PRO A 654 8.31 -39.17 63.96
C PRO A 654 7.01 -39.91 64.42
N SER A 655 6.21 -40.43 63.49
CA SER A 655 5.62 -41.80 63.53
C SER A 655 4.55 -42.05 62.44
N THR A 656 4.33 -43.33 62.12
CA THR A 656 3.42 -43.88 61.09
C THR A 656 2.59 -45.04 61.71
N PRO A 657 1.86 -45.87 60.95
CA PRO A 657 0.70 -45.60 60.08
C PRO A 657 -0.53 -46.46 60.48
N GLN A 658 -1.70 -46.29 59.85
CA GLN A 658 -2.59 -47.44 59.56
C GLN A 658 -3.65 -47.23 58.45
N GLU A 659 -4.06 -48.35 57.86
CA GLU A 659 -4.63 -48.53 56.53
C GLU A 659 -6.18 -48.72 56.48
N PHE A 660 -6.68 -48.90 55.24
CA PHE A 660 -7.86 -49.67 54.80
C PHE A 660 -9.27 -49.05 54.70
N GLN A 661 -9.73 -48.94 53.44
CA GLN A 661 -11.06 -49.27 52.88
C GLN A 661 -12.32 -48.53 53.43
N ASN A 662 -13.29 -48.08 52.62
CA ASN A 662 -13.64 -48.49 51.25
C ASN A 662 -14.47 -47.42 50.48
N ASN A 663 -14.13 -47.25 49.20
CA ASN A 663 -14.95 -46.86 48.03
C ASN A 663 -16.04 -45.73 48.06
N GLN A 664 -15.90 -44.84 47.06
CA GLN A 664 -16.90 -43.98 46.38
C GLN A 664 -17.40 -42.65 47.00
N GLN A 665 -17.45 -41.64 46.11
CA GLN A 665 -18.15 -40.34 46.19
C GLN A 665 -17.76 -39.38 47.33
N TYR A 666 -16.64 -38.68 47.17
CA TYR A 666 -16.63 -37.22 46.93
C TYR A 666 -15.21 -36.77 46.55
N TYR A 667 -14.98 -36.39 45.28
CA TYR A 667 -13.79 -35.58 44.92
C TYR A 667 -14.18 -34.10 45.00
N PRO A 668 -13.53 -33.29 45.85
CA PRO A 668 -13.76 -31.86 45.85
C PRO A 668 -13.24 -31.26 44.54
N GLN A 669 -13.98 -30.30 43.99
CA GLN A 669 -13.53 -29.53 42.83
C GLN A 669 -12.29 -28.71 43.22
N MET A 670 -11.10 -29.15 42.83
CA MET A 670 -10.00 -28.19 42.67
C MET A 670 -10.35 -27.27 41.50
N ALA A 671 -10.10 -25.97 41.68
CA ALA A 671 -10.60 -24.96 40.78
C ALA A 671 -9.89 -25.06 39.42
N GLY A 672 -10.60 -25.63 38.44
CA GLY A 672 -10.31 -25.35 37.04
C GLY A 672 -10.51 -23.84 36.83
N THR A 673 -9.43 -23.13 36.50
CA THR A 673 -9.54 -21.79 35.92
C THR A 673 -10.39 -21.92 34.67
N LEU A 674 -11.50 -21.19 34.62
CA LEU A 674 -12.30 -21.07 33.40
C LEU A 674 -11.41 -20.44 32.34
N ASP A 675 -11.15 -21.17 31.25
CA ASP A 675 -10.59 -20.59 30.05
C ASP A 675 -11.70 -19.80 29.36
N ASP A 676 -11.71 -18.49 29.55
CA ASP A 676 -12.65 -17.56 28.89
C ASP A 676 -12.44 -17.48 27.37
N GLY A 677 -11.48 -18.24 26.80
CA GLY A 677 -11.19 -18.25 25.36
C GLY A 677 -10.49 -16.99 24.86
N HIS A 678 -9.98 -16.17 25.78
CA HIS A 678 -9.35 -14.88 25.52
C HIS A 678 -7.92 -15.06 24.96
N LYS A 679 -7.80 -14.99 23.63
CA LYS A 679 -6.55 -15.26 22.93
C LYS A 679 -5.65 -14.03 22.91
N THR A 680 -4.52 -14.13 23.60
CA THR A 680 -3.45 -13.11 23.65
C THR A 680 -2.22 -13.56 22.87
N LEU A 681 -1.50 -12.61 22.28
CA LEU A 681 -0.27 -12.82 21.50
C LEU A 681 0.83 -11.84 21.94
N ASP A 682 1.97 -12.38 22.33
CA ASP A 682 3.24 -11.66 22.44
C ASP A 682 4.13 -12.01 21.24
N LEU A 683 4.54 -11.00 20.48
CA LEU A 683 5.38 -11.13 19.29
C LEU A 683 6.61 -10.23 19.43
N VAL A 684 7.82 -10.79 19.41
CA VAL A 684 9.07 -10.03 19.51
C VAL A 684 9.80 -10.03 18.17
N PHE A 685 10.14 -8.84 17.67
CA PHE A 685 11.06 -8.66 16.56
C PHE A 685 12.49 -8.54 17.09
N ILE A 686 13.38 -9.43 16.65
CA ILE A 686 14.83 -9.29 16.80
C ILE A 686 15.37 -8.77 15.47
N GLN A 687 15.83 -7.52 15.46
CA GLN A 687 16.17 -6.77 14.24
C GLN A 687 17.65 -6.40 14.19
N ASP A 688 18.36 -6.98 13.24
CA ASP A 688 19.71 -6.57 12.83
C ASP A 688 19.70 -5.09 12.40
N CYS A 689 20.71 -4.32 12.84
CA CYS A 689 20.89 -2.90 12.54
C CYS A 689 22.27 -2.55 11.97
N THR A 690 23.00 -3.53 11.40
CA THR A 690 24.26 -3.28 10.69
C THR A 690 24.00 -2.65 9.30
N GLY A 691 25.07 -2.40 8.53
CA GLY A 691 25.01 -1.55 7.33
C GLY A 691 24.14 -2.09 6.17
N SER A 692 23.90 -3.39 6.10
CA SER A 692 23.10 -4.07 5.06
C SER A 692 21.59 -3.86 5.23
N GLN A 693 21.10 -3.76 6.47
CA GLN A 693 19.68 -3.87 6.81
C GLN A 693 18.79 -2.68 6.48
N GLY A 694 19.31 -1.61 5.86
CA GLY A 694 18.58 -0.36 5.64
C GLY A 694 17.23 -0.55 4.93
N SER A 695 17.15 -1.48 3.98
CA SER A 695 15.91 -1.83 3.27
C SER A 695 14.91 -2.59 4.16
N TYR A 696 15.37 -3.55 4.96
CA TYR A 696 14.53 -4.34 5.85
C TYR A 696 14.00 -3.51 7.03
N ILE A 697 14.83 -2.66 7.66
CA ILE A 697 14.39 -1.70 8.69
C ILE A 697 13.36 -0.72 8.11
N THR A 698 13.59 -0.21 6.89
CA THR A 698 12.64 0.69 6.22
C THR A 698 11.31 -0.01 5.92
N SER A 699 11.35 -1.25 5.42
CA SER A 699 10.14 -2.05 5.17
C SER A 699 9.38 -2.35 6.46
N ALA A 700 10.06 -2.78 7.52
CA ALA A 700 9.46 -3.01 8.83
C ALA A 700 8.80 -1.74 9.38
N THR A 701 9.50 -0.60 9.35
CA THR A 701 8.97 0.70 9.82
C THR A 701 7.76 1.18 9.00
N LYS A 702 7.77 0.97 7.69
CA LYS A 702 6.65 1.30 6.78
C LYS A 702 5.43 0.41 7.03
N ASN A 703 5.66 -0.89 7.28
CA ASN A 703 4.61 -1.91 7.23
C ASN A 703 4.12 -2.38 8.61
N ILE A 704 4.76 -2.02 9.73
CA ILE A 704 4.40 -2.51 11.08
C ILE A 704 2.92 -2.26 11.44
N GLU A 705 2.36 -1.10 11.08
CA GLU A 705 0.93 -0.81 11.27
C GLU A 705 0.03 -1.75 10.46
N GLN A 706 0.42 -2.06 9.22
CA GLN A 706 -0.32 -2.99 8.35
C GLN A 706 -0.20 -4.44 8.83
N ILE A 707 0.98 -4.84 9.32
CA ILE A 707 1.20 -6.16 9.93
C ILE A 707 0.29 -6.33 11.15
N CYS A 708 0.28 -5.36 12.07
CA CYS A 708 -0.60 -5.39 13.24
C CYS A 708 -2.09 -5.34 12.85
N ALA A 709 -2.47 -4.54 11.84
CA ALA A 709 -3.83 -4.49 11.33
C ALA A 709 -4.27 -5.84 10.74
N HIS A 710 -3.49 -6.46 9.85
CA HIS A 710 -3.83 -7.76 9.25
C HIS A 710 -3.88 -8.90 10.29
N ILE A 711 -3.03 -8.85 11.34
CA ILE A 711 -3.10 -9.79 12.47
C ILE A 711 -4.42 -9.62 13.23
N PHE A 712 -4.89 -8.38 13.46
CA PHE A 712 -6.16 -8.12 14.13
C PHE A 712 -7.38 -8.45 13.25
N GLU A 713 -7.40 -8.00 11.99
CA GLU A 713 -8.44 -8.24 10.98
C GLU A 713 -8.63 -9.73 10.66
N SER A 714 -7.66 -10.58 10.98
CA SER A 714 -7.78 -12.05 10.89
C SER A 714 -8.84 -12.65 11.81
N GLY A 715 -9.35 -11.90 12.79
CA GLY A 715 -10.34 -12.36 13.77
C GLY A 715 -9.83 -13.39 14.78
N LYS A 716 -8.50 -13.61 14.86
CA LYS A 716 -7.88 -14.57 15.81
C LYS A 716 -7.71 -14.00 17.22
N LEU A 717 -7.68 -12.67 17.36
CA LEU A 717 -7.60 -11.91 18.62
C LEU A 717 -8.92 -11.16 18.85
N GLN A 718 -9.28 -10.82 20.10
CA GLN A 718 -10.57 -10.21 20.42
C GLN A 718 -10.51 -8.68 20.52
N SER A 719 -9.35 -8.16 20.93
CA SER A 719 -9.08 -6.75 21.22
C SER A 719 -7.69 -6.35 20.72
N PRO A 720 -7.42 -5.05 20.41
CA PRO A 720 -6.07 -4.62 20.05
C PRO A 720 -5.03 -4.82 21.17
N GLU A 721 -5.49 -4.78 22.43
CA GLU A 721 -4.67 -5.02 23.63
C GLU A 721 -4.33 -6.50 23.88
N ASP A 722 -4.93 -7.43 23.13
CA ASP A 722 -4.46 -8.82 23.07
C ASP A 722 -3.07 -8.94 22.44
N LEU A 723 -2.72 -8.03 21.53
CA LEU A 723 -1.42 -8.00 20.85
C LEU A 723 -0.44 -7.12 21.62
N ARG A 724 0.72 -7.69 21.99
CA ARG A 724 1.91 -6.91 22.38
C ARG A 724 3.03 -7.19 21.39
N ILE A 725 3.61 -6.13 20.85
CA ILE A 725 4.84 -6.20 20.06
C ILE A 725 6.02 -5.84 20.96
N GLY A 726 7.08 -6.63 20.91
CA GLY A 726 8.38 -6.29 21.47
C GLY A 726 9.42 -6.07 20.37
N LEU A 727 10.44 -5.28 20.68
CA LEU A 727 11.54 -4.97 19.76
C LEU A 727 12.89 -5.06 20.47
N VAL A 728 13.80 -5.84 19.89
CA VAL A 728 15.19 -6.00 20.33
C VAL A 728 16.08 -5.77 19.11
N ALA A 729 16.74 -4.61 19.06
CA ALA A 729 17.68 -4.28 17.97
C ALA A 729 19.11 -4.68 18.36
N PHE A 730 19.93 -5.12 17.40
CA PHE A 730 21.32 -5.52 17.68
C PHE A 730 22.29 -5.16 16.54
N ARG A 731 23.61 -5.26 16.82
CA ARG A 731 24.73 -4.84 15.96
C ARG A 731 25.94 -5.76 16.17
N ASP A 732 27.12 -5.36 15.67
CA ASP A 732 28.40 -6.01 16.01
C ASP A 732 28.82 -5.81 17.47
N HIS A 733 29.77 -6.62 17.92
CA HIS A 733 30.52 -6.40 19.16
C HIS A 733 31.65 -5.36 19.01
N PRO A 734 32.10 -4.70 20.09
CA PRO A 734 33.35 -3.94 20.10
C PRO A 734 34.57 -4.84 19.87
N PRO A 735 35.58 -4.44 19.07
CA PRO A 735 35.82 -3.11 18.50
C PRO A 735 35.10 -2.73 17.18
N GLN A 736 34.25 -3.57 16.61
CA GLN A 736 33.64 -3.38 15.29
C GLN A 736 32.52 -2.32 15.34
N ASP A 737 31.65 -2.37 16.35
CA ASP A 737 30.76 -1.27 16.72
C ASP A 737 31.01 -0.83 18.19
N HIS A 738 30.70 0.43 18.49
CA HIS A 738 30.87 1.08 19.79
C HIS A 738 29.59 1.81 20.26
N THR A 739 28.49 1.72 19.52
CA THR A 739 27.22 2.42 19.80
C THR A 739 26.35 1.65 20.79
N TYR A 740 25.96 0.41 20.48
CA TYR A 740 25.32 -0.55 21.36
C TYR A 740 25.46 -1.96 20.76
N ILE A 741 25.51 -2.99 21.61
CA ILE A 741 25.48 -4.41 21.18
C ILE A 741 24.02 -4.83 20.98
N VAL A 742 23.17 -4.55 21.99
CA VAL A 742 21.72 -4.79 21.98
C VAL A 742 20.98 -3.56 22.53
N LYS A 743 19.80 -3.27 21.98
CA LYS A 743 18.87 -2.23 22.41
C LYS A 743 17.46 -2.82 22.51
N ASN A 744 17.04 -3.12 23.73
CA ASN A 744 15.69 -3.61 24.06
C ASN A 744 14.74 -2.43 24.29
N PHE A 745 13.55 -2.46 23.68
CA PHE A 745 12.50 -1.45 23.85
C PHE A 745 11.34 -1.93 24.75
N GLY A 746 11.37 -3.18 25.21
CA GLY A 746 10.29 -3.80 25.98
C GLY A 746 9.11 -4.26 25.11
N PHE A 747 7.98 -4.55 25.76
CA PHE A 747 6.69 -4.86 25.10
C PHE A 747 5.77 -3.64 25.11
N SER A 748 5.13 -3.36 23.98
CA SER A 748 4.09 -2.33 23.83
C SER A 748 2.85 -2.88 23.12
N SER A 749 1.67 -2.43 23.54
CA SER A 749 0.41 -2.54 22.78
C SER A 749 0.07 -1.26 22.00
N ASP A 750 0.81 -0.17 22.21
CA ASP A 750 0.75 1.03 21.37
C ASP A 750 1.62 0.83 20.13
N ILE A 751 0.96 0.60 18.99
CA ILE A 751 1.59 0.39 17.67
C ILE A 751 2.32 1.68 17.20
N SER A 752 1.86 2.87 17.60
CA SER A 752 2.54 4.12 17.28
C SER A 752 3.87 4.22 18.01
N GLN A 753 3.93 3.77 19.27
CA GLN A 753 5.18 3.67 20.02
C GLN A 753 6.14 2.68 19.34
N VAL A 754 5.68 1.48 18.98
CA VAL A 754 6.50 0.47 18.28
C VAL A 754 7.05 1.00 16.94
N LYS A 755 6.24 1.76 16.19
CA LYS A 755 6.67 2.41 14.94
C LYS A 755 7.68 3.54 15.18
N ASN A 756 7.50 4.34 16.23
CA ASN A 756 8.49 5.34 16.64
C ASN A 756 9.82 4.66 17.01
N ASP A 757 9.77 3.56 17.75
CA ASP A 757 10.94 2.79 18.18
C ASP A 757 11.69 2.17 17.00
N LEU A 758 10.98 1.54 16.04
CA LEU A 758 11.54 1.11 14.76
C LEU A 758 12.14 2.28 13.97
N SER A 759 11.47 3.43 13.89
CA SER A 759 11.98 4.62 13.20
C SER A 759 13.19 5.28 13.89
N SER A 760 13.50 4.89 15.14
CA SER A 760 14.72 5.28 15.85
C SER A 760 15.94 4.43 15.49
N LEU A 761 15.75 3.34 14.74
CA LEU A 761 16.80 2.47 14.23
C LEU A 761 17.31 2.98 12.88
N TYR A 762 18.60 2.79 12.67
CA TYR A 762 19.26 3.06 11.40
C TYR A 762 20.34 2.01 11.17
N ALA A 763 20.51 1.61 9.90
CA ALA A 763 21.54 0.69 9.46
C ALA A 763 22.91 1.40 9.45
N SER A 764 23.88 0.90 10.23
CA SER A 764 25.28 1.31 10.16
C SER A 764 26.19 0.34 10.93
N GLY A 765 27.49 0.34 10.68
CA GLY A 765 28.41 -0.65 11.26
C GLY A 765 28.67 -1.80 10.28
N GLY A 766 29.09 -2.95 10.78
CA GLY A 766 29.62 -4.07 10.01
C GLY A 766 31.15 -4.15 10.13
N GLY A 767 31.68 -5.31 10.52
CA GLY A 767 33.11 -5.54 10.72
C GLY A 767 33.63 -6.90 10.24
N ASP A 768 33.55 -7.91 11.11
CA ASP A 768 34.14 -9.25 10.90
C ASP A 768 33.21 -10.26 10.21
N GLY A 769 31.91 -9.96 10.16
CA GLY A 769 30.91 -10.69 9.38
C GLY A 769 29.78 -11.27 10.23
N PRO A 770 30.06 -12.12 11.22
CA PRO A 770 29.09 -12.53 12.23
C PRO A 770 28.78 -11.39 13.21
N GLU A 771 27.61 -11.42 13.85
CA GLU A 771 27.05 -10.32 14.64
C GLU A 771 26.56 -10.78 16.04
N ALA A 772 26.09 -9.83 16.87
CA ALA A 772 25.57 -10.08 18.21
C ALA A 772 24.18 -10.75 18.31
N VAL A 773 23.83 -11.58 17.32
CA VAL A 773 22.59 -12.38 17.26
C VAL A 773 22.34 -13.14 18.57
N THR A 774 23.39 -13.74 19.14
CA THR A 774 23.32 -14.50 20.41
C THR A 774 22.94 -13.61 21.60
N ALA A 775 23.48 -12.39 21.69
CA ALA A 775 23.14 -11.43 22.73
C ALA A 775 21.67 -10.98 22.60
N ALA A 776 21.22 -10.72 21.37
CA ALA A 776 19.83 -10.36 21.09
C ALA A 776 18.84 -11.49 21.44
N MET A 777 19.22 -12.75 21.18
CA MET A 777 18.46 -13.93 21.61
C MET A 777 18.39 -14.05 23.15
N ALA A 778 19.48 -13.77 23.87
CA ALA A 778 19.49 -13.80 25.33
C ALA A 778 18.59 -12.71 25.93
N GLU A 779 18.65 -11.49 25.40
CA GLU A 779 17.81 -10.36 25.82
C GLU A 779 16.33 -10.62 25.54
N ALA A 780 15.98 -11.12 24.35
CA ALA A 780 14.60 -11.48 23.99
C ALA A 780 14.04 -12.62 24.88
N LEU A 781 14.87 -13.58 25.28
CA LEU A 781 14.51 -14.62 26.25
C LEU A 781 14.28 -14.06 27.66
N GLY A 782 14.87 -12.91 27.99
CA GLY A 782 14.72 -12.21 29.28
C GLY A 782 13.49 -11.30 29.40
N MET A 783 12.75 -11.04 28.32
CA MET A 783 11.61 -10.11 28.32
C MET A 783 10.41 -10.58 29.18
N ASP A 784 9.54 -9.64 29.55
CA ASP A 784 8.30 -9.90 30.32
C ASP A 784 7.23 -10.61 29.49
N TRP A 785 7.39 -11.91 29.21
CA TRP A 785 6.43 -12.71 28.44
C TRP A 785 5.18 -13.07 29.27
N ARG A 786 3.97 -12.80 28.76
CA ARG A 786 2.69 -13.19 29.41
C ARG A 786 2.61 -14.73 29.51
N PRO A 787 2.34 -15.32 30.69
CA PRO A 787 2.30 -16.78 30.85
C PRO A 787 1.35 -17.48 29.87
N ASN A 788 0.10 -17.01 29.78
CA ASN A 788 -0.96 -17.67 28.99
C ASN A 788 -0.99 -17.25 27.51
N ALA A 789 -0.22 -16.24 27.11
CA ALA A 789 -0.19 -15.76 25.73
C ALA A 789 0.49 -16.78 24.82
N SER A 790 0.02 -16.79 23.56
CA SER A 790 0.81 -17.32 22.43
C SER A 790 2.08 -16.49 22.33
N LYS A 791 3.22 -17.13 22.09
CA LYS A 791 4.54 -16.47 22.04
C LYS A 791 5.16 -16.69 20.68
N MET A 792 5.97 -15.75 20.22
CA MET A 792 6.68 -15.85 18.94
C MET A 792 7.85 -14.87 18.90
N ILE A 793 8.99 -15.32 18.38
CA ILE A 793 10.09 -14.46 17.96
C ILE A 793 10.14 -14.46 16.43
N VAL A 794 10.32 -13.29 15.83
CA VAL A 794 10.72 -13.11 14.43
C VAL A 794 12.10 -12.47 14.42
N LEU A 795 13.12 -13.20 13.96
CA LEU A 795 14.50 -12.72 13.84
C LEU A 795 14.79 -12.36 12.38
N ILE A 796 15.30 -11.16 12.12
CA ILE A 796 15.58 -10.61 10.79
C ILE A 796 17.06 -10.21 10.76
N ALA A 797 17.86 -10.89 9.91
CA ALA A 797 19.30 -10.62 9.75
C ALA A 797 19.84 -11.18 8.42
N ASP A 798 20.97 -10.66 7.94
CA ASP A 798 21.76 -11.26 6.86
C ASP A 798 23.10 -11.88 7.31
N ALA A 799 23.38 -11.88 8.61
CA ALA A 799 24.57 -12.47 9.22
C ALA A 799 24.28 -13.60 10.25
N PRO A 800 25.25 -14.49 10.53
CA PRO A 800 25.20 -15.46 11.63
C PRO A 800 25.67 -14.90 12.98
N PRO A 801 25.44 -15.62 14.10
CA PRO A 801 26.18 -15.40 15.35
C PRO A 801 27.66 -15.82 15.25
N HIS A 802 28.50 -15.17 16.05
CA HIS A 802 29.89 -15.59 16.32
C HIS A 802 29.99 -17.04 16.84
N GLY A 803 31.13 -17.69 16.55
CA GLY A 803 31.48 -19.01 17.05
C GLY A 803 30.97 -20.20 16.24
N ILE A 804 30.24 -19.99 15.13
CA ILE A 804 29.85 -21.08 14.22
C ILE A 804 30.99 -21.48 13.24
N GLY A 805 32.12 -20.76 13.27
CA GLY A 805 33.31 -21.05 12.47
C GLY A 805 33.31 -20.42 11.06
N GLU A 806 32.77 -19.22 10.92
CA GLU A 806 32.82 -18.48 9.66
C GLU A 806 34.20 -17.90 9.35
N TYR A 807 34.46 -17.62 8.07
CA TYR A 807 35.68 -16.92 7.67
C TYR A 807 35.55 -15.42 7.95
N GLY A 808 36.33 -14.92 8.90
CA GLY A 808 36.39 -13.50 9.28
C GLY A 808 36.20 -13.27 10.78
N ASP A 809 35.43 -14.16 11.42
CA ASP A 809 34.97 -14.08 12.81
C ASP A 809 36.07 -13.68 13.81
N GLY A 810 35.89 -12.52 14.44
CA GLY A 810 36.76 -11.99 15.49
C GLY A 810 36.57 -12.68 16.83
N PHE A 811 35.49 -13.45 16.99
CA PHE A 811 35.09 -14.13 18.22
C PHE A 811 34.82 -15.62 17.95
N ASP A 812 35.76 -16.26 17.27
CA ASP A 812 35.74 -17.66 16.80
C ASP A 812 35.50 -18.71 17.92
N ASP A 813 35.75 -18.37 19.18
CA ASP A 813 35.46 -19.21 20.36
C ASP A 813 33.99 -19.14 20.85
N GLY A 814 33.18 -18.18 20.38
CA GLY A 814 31.78 -17.97 20.79
C GLY A 814 31.40 -16.51 21.05
N SER A 815 30.13 -16.26 21.39
CA SER A 815 29.64 -14.92 21.76
C SER A 815 30.42 -14.35 22.96
N PRO A 816 30.94 -13.10 22.88
CA PRO A 816 31.66 -12.43 23.96
C PRO A 816 30.91 -12.36 25.30
N ASP A 817 29.58 -12.39 25.25
CA ASP A 817 28.68 -12.35 26.42
C ASP A 817 28.66 -13.67 27.21
N GLY A 818 29.26 -14.73 26.67
CA GLY A 818 29.34 -16.06 27.30
C GLY A 818 28.07 -16.92 27.13
N PHE A 819 27.13 -16.52 26.28
CA PHE A 819 25.95 -17.32 25.94
C PHE A 819 26.18 -18.23 24.72
N ASP A 820 25.50 -19.38 24.71
CA ASP A 820 25.48 -20.31 23.58
C ASP A 820 24.09 -20.26 22.89
N PRO A 821 23.99 -19.99 21.58
CA PRO A 821 22.70 -19.81 20.93
C PRO A 821 21.91 -21.12 20.72
N LEU A 822 22.56 -22.29 20.71
CA LEU A 822 21.84 -23.58 20.71
C LEU A 822 21.20 -23.84 22.09
N GLN A 823 21.87 -23.43 23.17
CA GLN A 823 21.30 -23.49 24.52
C GLN A 823 20.16 -22.48 24.69
N LEU A 824 20.30 -21.25 24.17
CA LEU A 824 19.22 -20.27 24.15
C LEU A 824 18.01 -20.77 23.34
N ALA A 825 18.22 -21.36 22.16
CA ALA A 825 17.14 -21.95 21.36
C ALA A 825 16.39 -23.05 22.12
N ARG A 826 17.08 -23.90 22.89
CA ARG A 826 16.44 -24.93 23.74
C ARG A 826 15.66 -24.34 24.92
N GLN A 827 16.15 -23.24 25.51
CA GLN A 827 15.42 -22.49 26.55
C GLN A 827 14.19 -21.75 26.00
N MET A 828 14.26 -21.23 24.77
CA MET A 828 13.10 -20.68 24.06
C MET A 828 12.06 -21.78 23.80
N ALA A 829 12.50 -22.95 23.32
CA ALA A 829 11.63 -24.10 23.07
C ALA A 829 10.91 -24.60 24.34
N SER A 830 11.61 -24.75 25.48
CA SER A 830 10.99 -25.18 26.74
C SER A 830 10.01 -24.15 27.31
N ARG A 831 10.27 -22.85 27.14
CA ARG A 831 9.30 -21.77 27.45
C ARG A 831 8.18 -21.65 26.41
N GLY A 832 8.19 -22.47 25.36
CA GLY A 832 7.17 -22.51 24.32
C GLY A 832 7.21 -21.32 23.36
N ILE A 833 8.38 -20.71 23.16
CA ILE A 833 8.64 -19.56 22.29
C ILE A 833 9.26 -20.06 20.96
N PRO A 834 8.48 -20.23 19.89
CA PRO A 834 9.03 -20.53 18.56
C PRO A 834 9.76 -19.34 17.96
N LEU A 835 10.94 -19.59 17.39
CA LEU A 835 11.73 -18.60 16.65
C LEU A 835 11.53 -18.83 15.15
N PHE A 836 10.98 -17.83 14.47
CA PHE A 836 10.90 -17.76 13.02
C PHE A 836 12.03 -16.86 12.53
N PHE A 837 12.81 -17.33 11.56
CA PHE A 837 13.95 -16.58 11.02
C PHE A 837 13.66 -16.13 9.60
N VAL A 838 13.69 -14.82 9.38
CA VAL A 838 13.69 -14.19 8.06
C VAL A 838 15.13 -14.08 7.59
N ALA A 839 15.48 -14.92 6.61
CA ALA A 839 16.80 -14.94 6.02
C ALA A 839 16.89 -13.89 4.92
N CYS A 840 17.61 -12.81 5.18
CA CYS A 840 17.79 -11.70 4.24
C CYS A 840 18.82 -12.09 3.16
N GLU A 841 18.34 -12.53 2.02
CA GLU A 841 19.16 -13.08 0.94
C GLU A 841 19.34 -12.05 -0.20
N PRO A 842 20.48 -12.03 -0.91
CA PRO A 842 21.46 -13.12 -1.06
C PRO A 842 22.68 -13.07 -0.11
N ALA A 843 22.68 -12.21 0.90
CA ALA A 843 23.87 -11.97 1.71
C ALA A 843 24.14 -13.11 2.72
N LEU A 844 23.10 -13.65 3.36
CA LEU A 844 23.24 -14.78 4.29
C LEU A 844 23.88 -16.03 3.64
N SER A 845 23.56 -16.33 2.38
CA SER A 845 24.18 -17.45 1.64
C SER A 845 25.63 -17.18 1.19
N GLY A 846 26.20 -16.01 1.50
CA GLY A 846 27.64 -15.78 1.43
C GLY A 846 28.43 -16.54 2.50
N TYR A 847 27.76 -16.87 3.62
CA TYR A 847 28.36 -17.55 4.77
C TYR A 847 28.37 -19.09 4.62
N SER A 848 29.37 -19.73 5.23
CA SER A 848 29.69 -21.15 5.04
C SER A 848 28.73 -22.09 5.77
N TYR A 849 28.17 -21.68 6.91
CA TYR A 849 27.37 -22.48 7.83
C TYR A 849 26.09 -21.76 8.30
N ALA A 850 26.00 -20.44 8.20
CA ALA A 850 24.87 -19.63 8.69
C ALA A 850 23.48 -20.20 8.35
N ASN A 851 23.29 -20.57 7.08
CA ASN A 851 22.06 -21.20 6.58
C ASN A 851 21.69 -22.49 7.33
N ASP A 852 22.67 -23.35 7.59
CA ASP A 852 22.48 -24.65 8.25
C ASP A 852 22.23 -24.47 9.76
N PHE A 853 22.91 -23.47 10.36
CA PHE A 853 22.69 -23.06 11.75
C PHE A 853 21.27 -22.50 11.97
N TYR A 854 20.82 -21.58 11.13
CA TYR A 854 19.49 -20.98 11.27
C TYR A 854 18.35 -22.00 11.03
N ARG A 855 18.53 -22.91 10.07
CA ARG A 855 17.61 -24.05 9.87
C ARG A 855 17.58 -25.00 11.09
N ALA A 856 18.66 -25.10 11.86
CA ALA A 856 18.69 -25.89 13.10
C ALA A 856 18.01 -25.20 14.29
N ILE A 857 18.25 -23.91 14.56
CA ILE A 857 17.59 -23.24 15.71
C ILE A 857 16.09 -23.03 15.49
N THR A 858 15.65 -22.82 14.24
CA THR A 858 14.22 -22.79 13.89
C THR A 858 13.59 -24.17 14.07
N GLN A 859 14.28 -25.26 13.73
CA GLN A 859 13.84 -26.63 14.07
C GLN A 859 13.74 -26.85 15.58
N ILE A 860 14.80 -26.56 16.36
CA ILE A 860 14.82 -26.73 17.83
C ILE A 860 13.59 -26.05 18.48
N THR A 861 13.28 -24.83 18.05
CA THR A 861 12.17 -24.02 18.59
C THR A 861 10.80 -24.32 17.96
N SER A 862 10.72 -25.22 16.96
CA SER A 862 9.51 -25.53 16.18
C SER A 862 8.95 -24.35 15.34
N GLY A 863 9.77 -23.33 15.06
CA GLY A 863 9.46 -22.25 14.12
C GLY A 863 9.75 -22.63 12.66
N LEU A 864 10.08 -21.65 11.81
CA LEU A 864 10.44 -21.82 10.40
C LEU A 864 11.58 -20.87 9.98
N MET A 865 12.32 -21.25 8.94
CA MET A 865 13.24 -20.38 8.21
C MET A 865 12.58 -19.93 6.91
N LEU A 866 12.63 -18.62 6.64
CA LEU A 866 11.89 -17.93 5.57
C LEU A 866 12.88 -17.12 4.72
N PRO A 867 13.39 -17.65 3.59
CA PRO A 867 14.27 -16.90 2.71
C PRO A 867 13.50 -15.81 1.98
N LEU A 868 13.94 -14.56 2.12
CA LEU A 868 13.38 -13.43 1.36
C LEU A 868 14.44 -12.80 0.46
N THR A 869 14.11 -12.67 -0.82
CA THR A 869 14.98 -12.03 -1.83
C THR A 869 14.72 -10.53 -2.00
N THR A 870 13.70 -9.99 -1.33
CA THR A 870 13.43 -8.55 -1.19
C THR A 870 12.71 -8.25 0.12
N ALA A 871 12.93 -7.04 0.66
CA ALA A 871 12.27 -6.54 1.85
C ALA A 871 10.76 -6.27 1.66
N ASP A 872 10.25 -6.22 0.42
CA ASP A 872 8.82 -6.01 0.15
C ASP A 872 7.95 -7.20 0.60
N LEU A 873 8.51 -8.42 0.55
CA LEU A 873 7.83 -9.66 0.95
C LEU A 873 7.71 -9.83 2.48
N LEU A 874 8.44 -9.00 3.24
CA LEU A 874 8.60 -9.09 4.70
C LEU A 874 7.25 -9.09 5.43
N ALA A 875 6.35 -8.17 5.08
CA ALA A 875 5.06 -8.04 5.75
C ALA A 875 4.18 -9.28 5.59
N ASN A 876 4.12 -9.84 4.37
CA ASN A 876 3.32 -11.04 4.07
C ASN A 876 3.89 -12.28 4.79
N ALA A 877 5.21 -12.43 4.81
CA ALA A 877 5.89 -13.52 5.50
C ALA A 877 5.65 -13.49 7.02
N ILE A 878 5.72 -12.31 7.64
CA ILE A 878 5.44 -12.12 9.06
C ILE A 878 3.97 -12.44 9.38
N VAL A 879 3.02 -11.81 8.68
CA VAL A 879 1.58 -12.00 8.94
C VAL A 879 1.19 -13.47 8.78
N GLY A 880 1.63 -14.12 7.70
CA GLY A 880 1.37 -15.55 7.50
C GLY A 880 1.92 -16.42 8.63
N SER A 881 3.15 -16.17 9.06
CA SER A 881 3.82 -16.96 10.11
C SER A 881 3.15 -16.80 11.48
N VAL A 882 2.67 -15.59 11.80
CA VAL A 882 1.89 -15.33 13.01
C VAL A 882 0.57 -16.09 12.99
N LEU A 883 -0.13 -16.09 11.86
CA LEU A 883 -1.42 -16.79 11.72
C LEU A 883 -1.28 -18.30 11.78
N GLU A 884 -0.23 -18.87 11.15
CA GLU A 884 0.11 -20.29 11.28
C GLU A 884 0.44 -20.65 12.74
N ASN A 885 1.26 -19.84 13.43
CA ASN A 885 1.62 -20.07 14.83
C ASN A 885 0.40 -20.03 15.77
N LEU A 886 -0.54 -19.10 15.57
CA LEU A 886 -1.78 -19.01 16.36
C LEU A 886 -2.70 -20.23 16.17
N ASP A 887 -2.71 -20.84 14.99
CA ASP A 887 -3.50 -22.06 14.73
C ASP A 887 -2.79 -23.33 15.24
N MET A 888 -1.45 -23.42 15.13
CA MET A 888 -0.69 -24.51 15.77
C MET A 888 -0.78 -24.46 17.30
N GLU A 889 -0.68 -23.29 17.92
CA GLU A 889 -0.74 -23.12 19.38
C GLU A 889 -2.09 -23.61 19.95
N ARG A 890 -3.20 -23.43 19.22
CA ARG A 890 -4.50 -24.04 19.57
C ARG A 890 -4.39 -25.58 19.63
N LEU A 891 -3.80 -26.19 18.61
CA LEU A 891 -3.66 -27.65 18.53
C LEU A 891 -2.71 -28.18 19.62
N VAL A 892 -1.58 -27.51 19.87
CA VAL A 892 -0.64 -27.85 20.97
C VAL A 892 -1.34 -27.82 22.33
N ARG A 893 -2.24 -26.87 22.59
CA ARG A 893 -3.05 -26.84 23.81
C ARG A 893 -4.07 -27.99 23.88
N GLU A 894 -4.64 -28.39 22.75
CA GLU A 894 -5.68 -29.43 22.69
C GLU A 894 -5.12 -30.86 22.80
N VAL A 895 -4.03 -31.18 22.09
CA VAL A 895 -3.46 -32.55 22.04
C VAL A 895 -2.16 -32.73 22.82
N GLY A 896 -1.49 -31.64 23.22
CA GLY A 896 -0.07 -31.67 23.60
C GLY A 896 0.26 -32.58 24.79
N HIS A 897 -0.60 -32.65 25.81
CA HIS A 897 -0.40 -33.56 26.94
C HIS A 897 -0.32 -35.02 26.49
N ALA A 898 -1.29 -35.49 25.69
CA ALA A 898 -1.35 -36.87 25.22
C ALA A 898 -0.23 -37.21 24.21
N VAL A 899 0.27 -36.20 23.49
CA VAL A 899 1.42 -36.34 22.57
C VAL A 899 2.73 -36.41 23.35
N ALA A 900 2.92 -35.55 24.35
CA ALA A 900 4.11 -35.53 25.20
C ALA A 900 4.20 -36.77 26.12
N GLU A 901 3.08 -37.24 26.67
CA GLU A 901 3.02 -38.48 27.47
C GLU A 901 3.55 -39.70 26.69
N ARG A 902 3.32 -39.75 25.37
CA ARG A 902 3.85 -40.80 24.49
C ARG A 902 5.34 -40.63 24.19
N ILE A 903 5.78 -39.41 23.88
CA ILE A 903 7.18 -39.14 23.55
C ILE A 903 8.08 -39.33 24.78
N LEU A 904 7.68 -38.78 25.93
CA LEU A 904 8.49 -38.75 27.15
C LEU A 904 8.21 -39.92 28.10
N GLY A 905 6.95 -40.35 28.22
CA GLY A 905 6.53 -41.43 29.14
C GLY A 905 6.65 -42.83 28.53
N ASN A 906 6.18 -43.02 27.29
CA ASN A 906 6.33 -44.29 26.57
C ASN A 906 7.67 -44.41 25.82
N ASN A 907 8.47 -43.35 25.74
CA ASN A 907 9.72 -43.28 24.96
C ASN A 907 9.50 -43.60 23.47
N GLU A 908 8.40 -43.09 22.90
CA GLU A 908 8.09 -43.23 21.46
C GLU A 908 8.82 -42.18 20.61
N SER A 909 9.14 -42.53 19.36
CA SER A 909 9.81 -41.61 18.43
C SER A 909 8.91 -40.42 18.04
N VAL A 910 9.46 -39.21 18.06
CA VAL A 910 8.75 -37.97 17.66
C VAL A 910 8.18 -38.10 16.24
N ASP A 911 8.92 -38.69 15.30
CA ASP A 911 8.46 -38.89 13.91
C ASP A 911 7.30 -39.89 13.77
N ASP A 912 7.23 -40.89 14.65
CA ASP A 912 6.16 -41.89 14.62
C ASP A 912 4.88 -41.36 15.28
N VAL A 913 5.03 -40.66 16.41
CA VAL A 913 3.91 -39.95 17.08
C VAL A 913 3.39 -38.82 16.19
N ALA A 914 4.26 -38.08 15.49
CA ALA A 914 3.87 -37.04 14.52
C ALA A 914 3.07 -37.61 13.34
N ARG A 915 3.42 -38.80 12.83
CA ARG A 915 2.71 -39.45 11.73
C ARG A 915 1.30 -39.87 12.14
N GLU A 916 1.16 -40.51 13.29
CA GLU A 916 -0.16 -40.89 13.82
C GLU A 916 -1.01 -39.67 14.20
N LEU A 917 -0.38 -38.60 14.69
CA LEU A 917 -1.05 -37.32 14.95
C LEU A 917 -1.56 -36.68 13.65
N HIS A 918 -0.74 -36.64 12.60
CA HIS A 918 -1.12 -36.16 11.27
C HIS A 918 -2.33 -36.94 10.73
N GLU A 919 -2.29 -38.27 10.75
CA GLU A 919 -3.44 -39.12 10.35
C GLU A 919 -4.72 -38.80 11.14
N LYS A 920 -4.62 -38.59 12.46
CA LYS A 920 -5.77 -38.24 13.31
C LYS A 920 -6.34 -36.84 13.05
N LEU A 921 -5.48 -35.85 12.76
CA LEU A 921 -5.92 -34.49 12.44
C LEU A 921 -6.50 -34.39 11.02
N LEU A 922 -5.97 -35.16 10.06
CA LEU A 922 -6.59 -35.36 8.74
C LEU A 922 -7.99 -35.97 8.87
N LEU A 923 -8.17 -37.02 9.68
CA LEU A 923 -9.49 -37.64 9.93
C LEU A 923 -10.49 -36.73 10.65
N ARG A 924 -10.02 -35.64 11.29
CA ARG A 924 -10.85 -34.57 11.86
C ARG A 924 -11.17 -33.44 10.87
N ASN A 925 -10.59 -33.46 9.66
CA ASN A 925 -10.61 -32.36 8.70
C ASN A 925 -10.05 -31.03 9.27
N GLU A 926 -9.03 -31.08 10.14
CA GLU A 926 -8.41 -29.84 10.65
C GLU A 926 -7.60 -29.15 9.54
N SER A 927 -8.00 -27.92 9.21
CA SER A 927 -7.23 -27.01 8.37
C SER A 927 -6.30 -26.13 9.22
N THR A 928 -5.19 -25.73 8.63
CA THR A 928 -4.26 -24.74 9.19
C THR A 928 -3.83 -23.79 8.09
N LYS A 929 -3.73 -22.49 8.41
CA LYS A 929 -3.04 -21.55 7.54
C LYS A 929 -1.56 -21.92 7.45
N LYS A 930 -1.02 -21.91 6.24
CA LYS A 930 0.38 -22.24 5.95
C LYS A 930 1.01 -21.13 5.12
N VAL A 931 2.21 -20.71 5.51
CA VAL A 931 3.03 -19.85 4.64
C VAL A 931 3.68 -20.70 3.56
N VAL A 932 3.42 -20.36 2.29
CA VAL A 932 4.11 -20.93 1.14
C VAL A 932 5.07 -19.87 0.60
N ILE A 933 6.36 -20.11 0.79
CA ILE A 933 7.45 -19.34 0.17
C ILE A 933 8.24 -20.31 -0.70
N GLU A 934 8.57 -19.91 -1.92
CA GLU A 934 9.43 -20.71 -2.77
C GLU A 934 10.84 -20.85 -2.15
N SER A 935 11.30 -22.10 -2.04
CA SER A 935 12.66 -22.39 -1.57
C SER A 935 13.70 -22.04 -2.63
N ILE A 936 14.38 -20.92 -2.43
CA ILE A 936 15.57 -20.56 -3.22
C ILE A 936 16.79 -21.45 -2.89
N TYR A 937 16.71 -22.33 -1.88
CA TYR A 937 17.81 -23.19 -1.44
C TYR A 937 17.82 -24.57 -2.08
N LYS A 938 19.03 -25.05 -2.35
CA LYS A 938 19.32 -26.40 -2.86
C LYS A 938 19.78 -27.29 -1.71
N GLU A 939 19.08 -28.40 -1.46
CA GLU A 939 19.51 -29.36 -0.44
C GLU A 939 20.82 -30.06 -0.83
N SER A 940 21.67 -30.32 0.16
CA SER A 940 22.93 -31.05 0.03
C SER A 940 23.15 -31.96 1.23
N ALA A 941 23.91 -33.04 1.06
CA ALA A 941 24.20 -33.98 2.13
C ALA A 941 25.01 -33.33 3.27
N GLU A 942 25.85 -32.35 2.92
CA GLU A 942 26.61 -31.52 3.85
C GLU A 942 25.68 -30.60 4.67
N ALA A 943 24.74 -29.91 4.04
CA ALA A 943 23.77 -29.07 4.76
C ALA A 943 22.86 -29.89 5.68
N ILE A 944 22.33 -31.03 5.21
CA ILE A 944 21.50 -31.94 6.03
C ILE A 944 22.30 -32.47 7.23
N HIS A 945 23.57 -32.82 7.02
CA HIS A 945 24.48 -33.22 8.10
C HIS A 945 24.73 -32.08 9.10
N ASN A 946 24.99 -30.86 8.64
CA ASN A 946 25.24 -29.70 9.50
C ASN A 946 24.02 -29.34 10.35
N VAL A 947 22.83 -29.34 9.76
CA VAL A 947 21.55 -29.12 10.48
C VAL A 947 21.37 -30.19 11.56
N ALA A 948 21.59 -31.47 11.25
CA ALA A 948 21.50 -32.55 12.22
C ALA A 948 22.53 -32.39 13.37
N VAL A 949 23.76 -31.98 13.05
CA VAL A 949 24.82 -31.69 14.04
C VAL A 949 24.41 -30.54 14.98
N PHE A 950 23.99 -29.39 14.44
CA PHE A 950 23.55 -28.26 15.27
C PHE A 950 22.31 -28.59 16.13
N THR A 951 21.32 -29.30 15.57
CA THR A 951 20.12 -29.71 16.30
C THR A 951 20.42 -30.68 17.45
N GLN A 952 21.41 -31.56 17.30
CA GLN A 952 21.75 -32.59 18.30
C GLN A 952 22.83 -32.16 19.31
N ALA A 953 23.81 -31.34 18.91
CA ALA A 953 24.93 -30.95 19.78
C ALA A 953 24.49 -29.99 20.90
N PRO A 954 24.89 -30.20 22.16
CA PRO A 954 24.43 -29.39 23.29
C PRO A 954 25.04 -27.98 23.31
N SER A 955 26.14 -27.75 22.58
CA SER A 955 26.83 -26.46 22.44
C SER A 955 27.44 -26.28 21.04
N LEU A 956 27.71 -25.04 20.63
CA LEU A 956 28.47 -24.72 19.42
C LEU A 956 29.88 -25.32 19.46
N ALA A 957 30.53 -25.35 20.63
CA ALA A 957 31.86 -25.93 20.81
C ALA A 957 31.92 -27.43 20.46
N GLU A 958 30.82 -28.16 20.67
CA GLU A 958 30.69 -29.57 20.28
C GLU A 958 30.17 -29.75 18.85
N ALA A 959 29.36 -28.81 18.34
CA ALA A 959 28.87 -28.82 16.96
C ALA A 959 30.00 -28.54 15.95
N ARG A 960 30.78 -27.47 16.19
CA ARG A 960 31.72 -26.87 15.23
C ARG A 960 32.78 -27.85 14.68
N PRO A 961 33.39 -28.75 15.47
CA PRO A 961 34.36 -29.73 14.94
C PRO A 961 33.76 -30.79 14.01
N LEU A 962 32.43 -30.92 13.96
CA LEU A 962 31.72 -31.93 13.17
C LEU A 962 31.09 -31.37 11.89
N LEU A 963 31.17 -30.05 11.65
CA LEU A 963 30.59 -29.38 10.48
C LEU A 963 31.36 -29.71 9.19
N LYS A 964 30.63 -29.74 8.08
CA LYS A 964 31.13 -29.97 6.72
C LYS A 964 30.87 -28.75 5.87
N ARG A 965 31.90 -28.22 5.21
CA ARG A 965 31.73 -27.09 4.31
C ARG A 965 30.89 -27.49 3.09
N VAL A 966 29.74 -26.83 2.89
CA VAL A 966 28.93 -26.98 1.67
C VAL A 966 29.73 -26.44 0.48
N HIS A 967 29.78 -27.18 -0.63
CA HIS A 967 30.57 -26.85 -1.81
C HIS A 967 29.70 -26.38 -2.98
N GLY A 968 30.07 -25.25 -3.58
CA GLY A 968 29.36 -24.66 -4.72
C GLY A 968 28.31 -23.62 -4.28
N THR A 969 27.25 -23.48 -5.06
CA THR A 969 26.11 -22.60 -4.74
C THR A 969 25.18 -23.25 -3.73
N ARG A 970 24.69 -22.47 -2.75
CA ARG A 970 23.57 -22.87 -1.88
C ARG A 970 22.19 -22.67 -2.54
N PHE A 971 22.12 -21.88 -3.60
CA PHE A 971 20.87 -21.56 -4.29
C PHE A 971 20.46 -22.61 -5.34
N THR A 972 19.16 -22.68 -5.61
CA THR A 972 18.59 -23.42 -6.74
C THR A 972 19.01 -22.82 -8.09
N ASP A 973 19.11 -23.67 -9.10
CA ASP A 973 19.49 -23.25 -10.45
C ASP A 973 18.42 -22.31 -11.07
N LYS A 974 17.15 -22.46 -10.69
CA LYS A 974 16.04 -21.54 -11.01
C LYS A 974 16.30 -20.12 -10.48
N TYR A 975 16.57 -19.97 -9.18
CA TYR A 975 16.89 -18.66 -8.59
C TYR A 975 18.13 -18.02 -9.25
N LEU A 976 19.17 -18.81 -9.56
CA LEU A 976 20.35 -18.31 -10.25
C LEU A 976 20.04 -17.84 -11.68
N ALA A 977 19.16 -18.54 -12.42
CA ALA A 977 18.72 -18.12 -13.74
C ALA A 977 17.92 -16.80 -13.70
N ALA A 978 16.95 -16.68 -12.78
CA ALA A 978 16.18 -15.46 -12.57
C ALA A 978 17.06 -14.26 -12.14
N ARG A 979 18.05 -14.50 -11.28
CA ARG A 979 19.03 -13.46 -10.91
C ARG A 979 19.96 -13.08 -12.07
N ALA A 980 20.29 -14.03 -12.96
CA ALA A 980 21.14 -13.78 -14.12
C ALA A 980 20.42 -13.03 -15.26
N SER A 981 19.10 -13.19 -15.41
CA SER A 981 18.31 -12.40 -16.36
C SER A 981 18.17 -10.95 -15.90
N LEU A 982 17.86 -10.73 -14.62
CA LEU A 982 17.82 -9.40 -13.98
C LEU A 982 19.19 -8.67 -14.03
N GLY A 983 20.30 -9.41 -13.88
CA GLY A 983 21.65 -8.85 -13.81
C GLY A 983 22.22 -8.24 -15.11
N ARG A 984 21.46 -8.17 -16.21
CA ARG A 984 22.00 -7.78 -17.53
C ARG A 984 21.94 -6.29 -17.87
N SER A 985 21.38 -5.45 -17.00
CA SER A 985 21.29 -3.99 -17.18
C SER A 985 21.78 -3.19 -15.97
N SER A 986 23.10 -3.07 -15.79
CA SER A 986 23.76 -1.90 -15.18
C SER A 986 25.29 -1.97 -15.31
N TYR A 987 25.94 -0.81 -15.21
CA TYR A 987 27.40 -0.67 -15.32
C TYR A 987 28.13 -1.11 -14.04
N THR A 988 29.31 -1.70 -14.19
CA THR A 988 30.17 -2.11 -13.08
C THR A 988 30.82 -0.92 -12.37
N VAL A 989 30.43 -0.66 -11.12
CA VAL A 989 31.25 0.07 -10.14
C VAL A 989 31.92 -0.96 -9.23
N GLY A 990 33.24 -0.84 -9.03
CA GLY A 990 34.03 -1.89 -8.43
C GLY A 990 34.45 -1.63 -6.98
N TYR A 991 34.15 -2.58 -6.10
CA TYR A 991 35.04 -3.00 -5.02
C TYR A 991 35.46 -4.45 -5.30
N GLY A 992 36.64 -4.87 -4.83
CA GLY A 992 37.05 -6.26 -5.03
C GLY A 992 38.44 -6.60 -4.52
N TYR A 993 38.76 -7.89 -4.54
CA TYR A 993 40.12 -8.43 -4.48
C TYR A 993 40.11 -9.91 -4.92
N THR A 994 40.79 -10.26 -6.02
CA THR A 994 41.07 -11.66 -6.39
C THR A 994 42.48 -11.81 -7.00
N PRO A 995 43.24 -12.86 -6.65
CA PRO A 995 44.59 -13.08 -7.16
C PRO A 995 44.60 -13.71 -8.57
N LYS A 996 45.64 -13.42 -9.35
CA LYS A 996 45.77 -13.80 -10.77
C LYS A 996 46.48 -15.14 -10.97
N TYR A 997 45.99 -15.95 -11.91
CA TYR A 997 46.77 -16.98 -12.61
C TYR A 997 46.53 -16.90 -14.14
N PRO A 998 47.51 -17.25 -15.00
CA PRO A 998 47.42 -17.07 -16.46
C PRO A 998 46.88 -18.29 -17.22
N PRO A 999 46.26 -18.11 -18.41
CA PRO A 999 45.70 -19.20 -19.23
C PRO A 999 46.68 -19.76 -20.30
N PRO A 1000 46.48 -21.02 -20.75
CA PRO A 1000 47.21 -21.63 -21.88
C PRO A 1000 46.61 -21.29 -23.27
N PRO A 1001 47.35 -21.51 -24.38
CA PRO A 1001 46.99 -21.03 -25.73
C PRO A 1001 46.18 -22.01 -26.61
N LYS A 1002 45.59 -21.49 -27.70
CA LYS A 1002 44.84 -22.23 -28.74
C LYS A 1002 45.67 -22.56 -29.99
N PRO A 1003 45.41 -23.67 -30.71
CA PRO A 1003 45.81 -23.91 -32.10
C PRO A 1003 44.74 -23.45 -33.14
N SER A 1004 44.98 -23.67 -34.44
CA SER A 1004 44.36 -22.88 -35.54
C SER A 1004 43.88 -23.65 -36.80
N SER A 1005 42.64 -23.36 -37.26
CA SER A 1005 42.11 -23.28 -38.66
C SER A 1005 42.36 -24.47 -39.65
N PRO A 1006 41.97 -24.46 -40.97
CA PRO A 1006 41.06 -23.59 -41.75
C PRO A 1006 40.05 -24.30 -42.75
N THR A 1007 39.12 -23.50 -43.33
CA THR A 1007 38.56 -23.54 -44.73
C THR A 1007 37.72 -24.71 -45.35
N SER A 1008 36.46 -24.37 -45.72
CA SER A 1008 35.88 -24.33 -47.10
C SER A 1008 35.00 -25.46 -47.75
N SER A 1009 33.82 -25.04 -48.26
CA SER A 1009 33.32 -25.14 -49.67
C SER A 1009 32.08 -26.00 -50.08
N SER A 1010 31.24 -25.35 -50.92
CA SER A 1010 30.38 -25.87 -52.02
C SER A 1010 28.93 -26.39 -51.79
N VAL A 1011 28.11 -26.20 -52.85
CA VAL A 1011 26.68 -26.56 -53.04
C VAL A 1011 26.55 -27.29 -54.40
N PRO A 1012 25.47 -28.02 -54.75
CA PRO A 1012 24.52 -27.44 -55.73
C PRO A 1012 23.06 -27.99 -55.80
N ALA A 1013 22.22 -27.23 -56.54
CA ALA A 1013 21.15 -27.67 -57.46
C ALA A 1013 19.68 -27.96 -57.00
N SER A 1014 18.77 -27.49 -57.86
CA SER A 1014 17.32 -27.77 -58.01
C SER A 1014 17.06 -27.92 -59.54
N PRO A 1015 15.86 -27.75 -60.15
CA PRO A 1015 14.46 -27.74 -59.69
C PRO A 1015 13.69 -28.95 -60.35
N PRO A 1016 12.76 -28.91 -61.36
CA PRO A 1016 11.74 -27.93 -61.77
C PRO A 1016 10.34 -28.46 -62.23
N ARG A 1017 9.37 -27.51 -62.26
CA ARG A 1017 8.30 -27.28 -63.30
C ARG A 1017 6.82 -27.58 -62.93
N LYS A 1018 5.96 -26.59 -63.23
CA LYS A 1018 4.49 -26.49 -62.98
C LYS A 1018 3.65 -26.63 -64.26
N VAL A 1019 2.35 -26.90 -64.11
CA VAL A 1019 1.16 -26.21 -64.74
C VAL A 1019 -0.01 -26.45 -63.76
N VAL A 1020 -0.60 -25.51 -63.00
CA VAL A 1020 -1.34 -24.24 -63.25
C VAL A 1020 -2.80 -24.44 -63.69
N GLN A 1021 -3.76 -24.13 -62.80
CA GLN A 1021 -4.94 -23.26 -63.05
C GLN A 1021 -5.71 -22.93 -61.74
N ASP A 1022 -5.71 -21.63 -61.39
CA ASP A 1022 -6.76 -20.74 -60.84
C ASP A 1022 -7.92 -21.25 -59.93
N PHE A 1023 -8.51 -20.47 -59.00
CA PHE A 1023 -8.08 -19.41 -58.05
C PHE A 1023 -9.33 -18.90 -57.28
N ALA A 1024 -9.41 -19.00 -55.94
CA ALA A 1024 -10.27 -18.18 -55.07
C ALA A 1024 -10.06 -18.50 -53.57
N ALA A 1025 -10.29 -17.51 -52.69
CA ALA A 1025 -10.31 -17.59 -51.21
C ALA A 1025 -9.05 -18.18 -50.52
N PHE A 1026 -8.21 -17.30 -49.96
CA PHE A 1026 -7.06 -17.67 -49.13
C PHE A 1026 -7.48 -18.00 -47.69
N GLY A 1027 -6.96 -19.09 -47.14
CA GLY A 1027 -6.84 -19.30 -45.68
C GLY A 1027 -5.44 -18.92 -45.20
N ALA A 1028 -5.35 -18.20 -44.08
CA ALA A 1028 -4.11 -17.78 -43.44
C ALA A 1028 -3.58 -18.84 -42.43
N PRO A 1029 -2.27 -18.85 -42.07
CA PRO A 1029 -1.62 -19.98 -41.40
C PRO A 1029 -1.78 -20.02 -39.87
N LYS A 1030 -1.61 -21.22 -39.31
CA LYS A 1030 -1.66 -21.51 -37.86
C LYS A 1030 -0.35 -21.15 -37.12
N SER A 1031 0.00 -19.87 -37.00
CA SER A 1031 1.08 -19.42 -36.09
C SER A 1031 1.10 -17.90 -35.88
N ALA A 1032 0.13 -17.36 -35.13
CA ALA A 1032 0.18 -16.00 -34.58
C ALA A 1032 -0.84 -15.83 -33.44
N SER A 1033 -0.38 -15.83 -32.18
CA SER A 1033 -0.96 -14.94 -31.18
C SER A 1033 -0.08 -13.69 -31.12
N VAL A 1034 -0.70 -12.53 -30.94
CA VAL A 1034 -0.05 -11.20 -31.01
C VAL A 1034 -0.11 -10.49 -29.64
N PHE A 1035 -0.67 -11.18 -28.64
CA PHE A 1035 -0.69 -10.81 -27.22
C PHE A 1035 -0.76 -12.10 -26.39
N GLY A 1036 -0.02 -12.13 -25.28
CA GLY A 1036 0.20 -13.33 -24.45
C GLY A 1036 -0.95 -13.72 -23.52
N THR A 1037 -2.18 -13.87 -24.02
CA THR A 1037 -3.31 -14.44 -23.26
C THR A 1037 -3.85 -15.71 -23.94
N ALA A 1038 -3.47 -16.86 -23.40
CA ALA A 1038 -3.92 -18.17 -23.87
C ALA A 1038 -5.30 -18.53 -23.31
N VAL A 1039 -6.36 -18.00 -23.92
CA VAL A 1039 -7.73 -18.51 -23.76
C VAL A 1039 -8.26 -18.91 -25.13
N ALA A 1040 -8.95 -20.04 -25.22
CA ALA A 1040 -9.36 -20.64 -26.47
C ALA A 1040 -10.22 -19.68 -27.34
N SER A 1041 -9.99 -19.72 -28.66
CA SER A 1041 -10.77 -18.95 -29.62
C SER A 1041 -12.24 -19.34 -29.58
N THR A 1042 -13.12 -18.41 -29.17
CA THR A 1042 -14.57 -18.57 -29.25
C THR A 1042 -15.01 -18.74 -30.71
N PRO A 1043 -15.68 -19.84 -31.07
CA PRO A 1043 -16.31 -19.96 -32.37
C PRO A 1043 -17.84 -19.85 -32.22
N PHE A 1044 -18.50 -19.15 -33.15
CA PHE A 1044 -19.77 -19.67 -33.64
C PHE A 1044 -19.46 -20.92 -34.48
N SER A 1045 -19.16 -22.06 -33.82
CA SER A 1045 -19.13 -23.38 -34.49
C SER A 1045 -19.28 -24.63 -33.61
N LEU A 1046 -20.52 -25.10 -33.47
CA LEU A 1046 -20.92 -26.49 -33.23
C LEU A 1046 -20.31 -27.45 -34.27
N ALA A 1047 -19.74 -28.57 -33.80
CA ALA A 1047 -20.06 -29.93 -34.24
C ALA A 1047 -19.23 -30.96 -33.45
N GLY A 1048 -19.84 -31.68 -32.50
CA GLY A 1048 -19.12 -32.51 -31.53
C GLY A 1048 -18.57 -33.86 -32.04
N GLY A 1049 -17.74 -34.54 -31.22
CA GLY A 1049 -17.13 -35.82 -31.59
C GLY A 1049 -16.39 -36.63 -30.50
N LYS A 1050 -17.15 -37.29 -29.62
CA LYS A 1050 -16.78 -38.51 -28.85
C LYS A 1050 -15.67 -38.44 -27.76
N ALA A 1051 -16.14 -38.11 -26.57
CA ALA A 1051 -15.84 -38.69 -25.25
C ALA A 1051 -15.03 -40.00 -25.11
N ALA A 1052 -14.32 -40.12 -23.98
CA ALA A 1052 -14.49 -41.22 -23.02
C ALA A 1052 -14.02 -40.85 -21.60
N PHE A 1053 -14.85 -41.07 -20.57
CA PHE A 1053 -14.45 -41.15 -19.16
C PHE A 1053 -14.24 -42.64 -18.78
N GLY A 1054 -13.31 -42.93 -17.87
CA GLY A 1054 -13.09 -44.28 -17.32
C GLY A 1054 -12.63 -44.23 -15.87
N GLY A 1055 -13.33 -44.94 -14.97
CA GLY A 1055 -13.16 -44.84 -13.51
C GLY A 1055 -12.29 -45.92 -12.86
N MET A 1056 -12.10 -45.80 -11.53
CA MET A 1056 -11.10 -46.56 -10.76
C MET A 1056 -11.31 -48.09 -10.72
N ARG A 1057 -10.18 -48.82 -10.70
CA ARG A 1057 -9.87 -49.86 -9.69
C ARG A 1057 -8.37 -50.15 -9.66
N GLY A 1058 -7.79 -50.32 -8.48
CA GLY A 1058 -6.33 -50.33 -8.27
C GLY A 1058 -5.66 -51.71 -8.21
N GLY A 1059 -4.32 -51.70 -8.25
CA GLY A 1059 -3.41 -52.83 -8.06
C GLY A 1059 -1.98 -52.32 -7.83
N ALA A 1060 -1.24 -52.94 -6.91
CA ALA A 1060 -0.01 -52.40 -6.32
C ALA A 1060 1.19 -52.15 -7.27
N SER A 1061 1.87 -51.01 -7.05
CA SER A 1061 3.33 -50.76 -6.91
C SER A 1061 4.39 -51.42 -7.84
N PRO A 1062 5.60 -50.82 -8.02
CA PRO A 1062 6.07 -49.44 -7.72
C PRO A 1062 6.86 -48.75 -8.88
N ALA A 1063 7.15 -47.46 -8.69
CA ALA A 1063 8.02 -46.58 -9.53
C ALA A 1063 7.50 -46.31 -10.97
N SER A 1064 7.89 -45.22 -11.64
CA SER A 1064 8.81 -44.11 -11.29
C SER A 1064 8.17 -42.76 -11.65
N PHE A 1065 8.55 -41.68 -10.95
CA PHE A 1065 8.25 -40.30 -11.36
C PHE A 1065 9.24 -39.86 -12.44
N ASP A 1066 8.73 -39.20 -13.48
CA ASP A 1066 9.39 -38.23 -14.37
C ASP A 1066 8.25 -37.58 -15.19
N ASP A 1067 7.69 -36.46 -14.69
CA ASP A 1067 6.73 -35.61 -15.40
C ASP A 1067 7.32 -34.18 -15.41
N ASP A 1068 7.72 -33.68 -16.58
CA ASP A 1068 8.12 -32.29 -16.81
C ASP A 1068 6.90 -31.50 -17.31
N GLU A 1069 6.33 -30.63 -16.47
CA GLU A 1069 5.38 -29.58 -16.89
C GLU A 1069 6.09 -28.22 -16.82
N ASP A 1070 6.31 -27.59 -17.98
CA ASP A 1070 6.96 -26.26 -18.10
C ASP A 1070 5.97 -25.13 -17.71
N ASP A 1071 6.02 -24.69 -16.46
CA ASP A 1071 5.38 -23.43 -16.00
C ASP A 1071 6.15 -22.19 -16.52
N ASP A 1072 5.43 -21.23 -17.11
CA ASP A 1072 5.96 -19.91 -17.52
C ASP A 1072 6.22 -19.01 -16.28
N ASP A 1073 7.31 -19.31 -15.57
CA ASP A 1073 7.71 -18.62 -14.33
C ASP A 1073 8.40 -17.25 -14.59
N ASP A 1074 7.82 -16.17 -14.07
CA ASP A 1074 8.33 -14.80 -14.15
C ASP A 1074 9.57 -14.53 -13.23
N GLY A 1075 10.20 -15.56 -12.67
CA GLY A 1075 11.44 -15.50 -11.91
C GLY A 1075 11.39 -14.78 -10.55
N ARG A 1076 10.21 -14.28 -10.15
CA ARG A 1076 10.03 -13.49 -8.92
C ARG A 1076 9.45 -14.35 -7.79
N GLN A 1077 10.23 -14.52 -6.72
CA GLN A 1077 9.81 -15.21 -5.51
C GLN A 1077 8.48 -14.63 -4.98
N ARG A 1078 7.52 -15.51 -4.69
CA ARG A 1078 6.22 -15.15 -4.09
C ARG A 1078 6.11 -15.64 -2.65
N VAL A 1079 5.25 -14.98 -1.88
CA VAL A 1079 4.83 -15.38 -0.54
C VAL A 1079 3.31 -15.48 -0.55
N GLU A 1080 2.80 -16.70 -0.43
CA GLU A 1080 1.37 -17.00 -0.50
C GLU A 1080 0.90 -17.59 0.84
N LEU A 1081 -0.30 -17.20 1.27
CA LEU A 1081 -0.93 -17.71 2.48
C LEU A 1081 -2.06 -18.66 2.08
N THR A 1082 -1.79 -19.96 2.10
CA THR A 1082 -2.80 -20.97 1.76
C THR A 1082 -3.46 -21.51 3.03
N GLU A 1083 -4.74 -21.85 2.96
CA GLU A 1083 -5.37 -22.69 3.98
C GLU A 1083 -5.48 -24.10 3.41
N SER A 1084 -4.79 -25.04 4.05
CA SER A 1084 -4.73 -26.44 3.63
C SER A 1084 -5.04 -27.37 4.80
N THR A 1085 -5.24 -28.65 4.52
CA THR A 1085 -5.14 -29.70 5.54
C THR A 1085 -3.76 -29.64 6.21
N ILE A 1086 -3.71 -29.92 7.52
CA ILE A 1086 -2.45 -29.85 8.26
C ILE A 1086 -1.41 -30.83 7.71
N SER A 1087 -0.19 -30.32 7.46
CA SER A 1087 0.92 -31.12 6.92
C SER A 1087 1.63 -31.97 7.98
N LEU A 1088 2.33 -33.02 7.54
CA LEU A 1088 3.14 -33.87 8.42
C LEU A 1088 4.25 -33.08 9.17
N ASP A 1089 4.79 -32.02 8.56
CA ASP A 1089 5.79 -31.19 9.21
C ASP A 1089 5.20 -30.31 10.32
N GLN A 1090 4.01 -29.73 10.09
CA GLN A 1090 3.26 -29.03 11.15
C GLN A 1090 2.86 -30.00 12.29
N ALA A 1091 2.49 -31.24 11.98
CA ALA A 1091 2.26 -32.27 13.00
C ALA A 1091 3.54 -32.63 13.78
N ARG A 1092 4.71 -32.69 13.12
CA ARG A 1092 6.02 -32.85 13.78
C ARG A 1092 6.35 -31.67 14.69
N ARG A 1093 6.11 -30.43 14.24
CA ARG A 1093 6.32 -29.20 15.02
C ARG A 1093 5.42 -29.18 16.26
N ILE A 1094 4.13 -29.51 16.12
CA ILE A 1094 3.21 -29.70 17.26
C ILE A 1094 3.75 -30.76 18.24
N ALA A 1095 4.21 -31.91 17.74
CA ALA A 1095 4.73 -32.99 18.58
C ALA A 1095 6.01 -32.60 19.35
N MET A 1096 6.95 -31.94 18.68
CA MET A 1096 8.20 -31.47 19.28
C MET A 1096 7.98 -30.31 20.27
N GLN A 1097 7.12 -29.34 19.94
CA GLN A 1097 6.72 -28.24 20.83
C GLN A 1097 5.98 -28.76 22.08
N SER A 1098 5.18 -29.83 21.95
CA SER A 1098 4.54 -30.50 23.08
C SER A 1098 5.57 -31.18 23.99
N ALA A 1099 6.52 -31.93 23.42
CA ALA A 1099 7.58 -32.59 24.18
C ALA A 1099 8.48 -31.58 24.93
N TRP A 1100 8.89 -30.48 24.29
CA TRP A 1100 9.72 -29.45 24.93
C TRP A 1100 9.06 -28.80 26.15
N ARG A 1101 7.76 -28.49 26.04
CA ARG A 1101 6.95 -27.88 27.12
C ARG A 1101 6.77 -28.85 28.29
N SER A 1102 6.51 -30.13 28.04
CA SER A 1102 6.30 -31.14 29.09
C SER A 1102 7.58 -31.72 29.69
N ALA A 1103 8.74 -31.54 29.07
CA ALA A 1103 10.03 -31.95 29.63
C ALA A 1103 10.55 -31.01 30.75
N HIS A 1104 9.87 -29.88 30.98
CA HIS A 1104 10.28 -28.83 31.93
C HIS A 1104 9.10 -28.29 32.77
N ALA A 1105 8.01 -29.06 32.88
CA ALA A 1105 6.80 -28.75 33.66
C ALA A 1105 6.64 -29.73 34.84
#